data_AF-A0A163K3X5-F1
#
_entry.id   AF-A0A163K3X5-F1
#
_cell.length_a   1.000
_cell.length_b   1.000
_cell.length_c   1.000
_cell.angle_alpha   90.00
_cell.angle_beta   90.00
_cell.angle_gamma   90.00
#
_symmetry.space_group_name_H-M   'P 1'
#
loop_
_entity.id
_entity.type
_entity.pdbx_description
1 polymer ?
#
loop_
_entity_poly.entity_id
_entity_poly.type
_entity_poly.pdbx_seq_one_letter_code
_entity_poly.pdbx_strand_id
1 'polypeptide(L)'
;MMAQQDGRIQYYVSLCEQLYNPTSTQHSNIQRELETEFPTFSATSNNDTHSGHSPTETASALRILLEASPSPYVQTFCFSRLKQLIASQFGVFDTVTKLQLRSFLLEYAFLHPTMVPFIVSQLGGVVTLLTRMGWVGLEEYQAIGKDLDRYFLQAASLEHRIMGLQLLAVVVQDINIPSTPRYSAMFRKAASGFRDTQLLDIFKLAFQALEDLLNHTVQFDSMDQENRMRENVLRVLVNCLSYDFAGTSLDEAGEDVGTVQIPTSWRPMYEQDHFVGTFFRAYQEFEPPHTSKAMECLVLIASTRKALFSGDTDHSLFVLRLMQGTRTIILQSHGMNDTDNYNEFCRLLFRFRAVVPLSDLVKEQGYEEWITLVADFTIKAFQSWKFRKSYIGEPSAKSVYNSMTESFGISNQIDMLDVIMQKIVTNLRYWANNGPLIRQTLDLFNDLASGYSALRNLRKTETTRYLLQNHMNSNTQLFGIDQDGGGKHRHNRMLYYQILCKVLFAEEVSDLEFDAFMKGFELRLDELAQLTTIHAFQQVQVKRALEETFRDLRGVMMAMHSKRHFNLFLDWFYPDYMSIVLRGMEAWVQDTSVANTLLKFMAEFVHNKNQRLNFDISSPNGVLIFKDASQLVCTYGRHILEKTVTLDDRKYQEKYKGISICFQVLTRCLGGKYVNFGVLWLYQDQSVDQAFRFMFQLMMAIPMDDIMTLPKVTKAYFQLVDEFSAEQMKTLPLLAAKPFLSILETCEQGVQVPDAYIRTHACAALDHIFTMVVEETERCQGPTSTRRHHRRNQHQQQNDWAASASSAATTSLRRLSSSSTTASSDPINILTAPSNNNNNTMSSLTSPSLSSSSSTTTSSFLATSPTSTATSATSSSAISSFISYPYWCLETIQTCPSMVTSLFMTLYSLILFDENNDQWQLSRPLYVLILVQKENAMKYTNHVIQHQLPERRDFATKALNQLMEGIGWTLTKKDRERFSHNVLAFRRELNMNQITLTPPPSSSHSMLSPL
;
A
#
# COMPACT_ATOMS: atom_id res chain seq x y z
N MET A 1 54.35 -13.29 -4.19
CA MET A 1 52.89 -13.16 -4.46
C MET A 1 52.05 -13.69 -3.30
N MET A 2 52.23 -14.92 -2.80
CA MET A 2 51.47 -15.44 -1.64
C MET A 2 51.51 -14.54 -0.39
N ALA A 3 52.68 -13.99 -0.03
CA ALA A 3 52.80 -13.08 1.12
C ALA A 3 52.08 -11.72 0.98
N GLN A 4 51.80 -11.26 -0.26
CA GLN A 4 51.02 -10.04 -0.51
C GLN A 4 49.51 -10.29 -0.44
N GLN A 5 49.08 -11.51 -0.77
CA GLN A 5 47.68 -11.92 -0.72
C GLN A 5 47.23 -12.15 0.73
N ASP A 6 48.09 -12.73 1.57
CA ASP A 6 47.86 -12.89 3.02
C ASP A 6 47.69 -11.54 3.74
N GLY A 7 48.51 -10.55 3.41
CA GLY A 7 48.41 -9.20 4.01
C GLY A 7 47.10 -8.47 3.67
N ARG A 8 46.57 -8.67 2.45
CA ARG A 8 45.25 -8.13 2.04
C ARG A 8 44.11 -8.85 2.73
N ILE A 9 44.17 -10.16 2.86
CA ILE A 9 43.15 -10.95 3.55
C ILE A 9 43.06 -10.53 5.03
N GLN A 10 44.19 -10.42 5.72
CA GLN A 10 44.23 -9.96 7.11
C GLN A 10 43.69 -8.53 7.28
N TYR A 11 43.95 -7.65 6.31
CA TYR A 11 43.39 -6.31 6.27
C TYR A 11 41.85 -6.33 6.20
N TYR A 12 41.26 -7.07 5.26
CA TYR A 12 39.79 -7.16 5.14
C TYR A 12 39.12 -7.86 6.32
N VAL A 13 39.78 -8.85 6.94
CA VAL A 13 39.30 -9.45 8.19
C VAL A 13 39.19 -8.39 9.29
N SER A 14 40.22 -7.53 9.45
CA SER A 14 40.20 -6.45 10.44
C SER A 14 39.13 -5.39 10.16
N LEU A 15 38.84 -5.10 8.89
CA LEU A 15 37.77 -4.17 8.50
C LEU A 15 36.38 -4.73 8.81
N CYS A 16 36.14 -6.01 8.56
CA CYS A 16 34.88 -6.67 8.92
C CYS A 16 34.63 -6.63 10.44
N GLU A 17 35.68 -6.83 11.24
CA GLU A 17 35.57 -6.74 12.71
C GLU A 17 35.27 -5.30 13.18
N GLN A 18 35.90 -4.29 12.58
CA GLN A 18 35.63 -2.89 12.89
C GLN A 18 34.24 -2.42 12.42
N LEU A 19 33.70 -3.02 11.34
CA LEU A 19 32.38 -2.68 10.81
C LEU A 19 31.25 -3.03 11.80
N TYR A 20 31.36 -4.15 12.51
CA TYR A 20 30.34 -4.64 13.44
C TYR A 20 30.64 -4.31 14.91
N ASN A 21 31.78 -3.65 15.20
CA ASN A 21 32.13 -3.23 16.55
C ASN A 21 31.51 -1.86 16.90
N PRO A 22 30.70 -1.75 17.98
CA PRO A 22 29.99 -0.52 18.34
C PRO A 22 30.87 0.67 18.77
N THR A 23 32.19 0.47 18.93
CA THR A 23 33.15 1.54 19.31
C THR A 23 33.78 2.27 18.12
N SER A 24 33.50 1.85 16.88
CA SER A 24 34.07 2.48 15.69
C SER A 24 33.30 3.75 15.30
N THR A 25 33.98 4.90 15.15
CA THR A 25 33.37 6.15 14.67
C THR A 25 33.38 6.28 13.13
N GLN A 26 33.88 5.27 12.40
CA GLN A 26 34.12 5.32 10.94
C GLN A 26 33.35 4.26 10.14
N HIS A 27 32.18 3.81 10.62
CA HIS A 27 31.38 2.77 9.95
C HIS A 27 31.06 3.06 8.47
N SER A 28 30.72 4.30 8.12
CA SER A 28 30.37 4.69 6.74
C SER A 28 31.55 4.59 5.76
N ASN A 29 32.76 4.92 6.22
CA ASN A 29 33.96 4.84 5.39
C ASN A 29 34.39 3.38 5.18
N ILE A 30 34.36 2.58 6.24
CA ILE A 30 34.66 1.13 6.20
C ILE A 30 33.67 0.41 5.30
N GLN A 31 32.37 0.73 5.41
CA GLN A 31 31.34 0.15 4.55
C GLN A 31 31.58 0.49 3.07
N ARG A 32 31.92 1.74 2.75
CA ARG A 32 32.20 2.19 1.38
C ARG A 32 33.44 1.51 0.79
N GLU A 33 34.47 1.31 1.59
CA GLU A 33 35.70 0.61 1.18
C GLU A 33 35.41 -0.87 0.88
N LEU A 34 34.69 -1.56 1.77
CA LEU A 34 34.24 -2.94 1.54
C LEU A 34 33.29 -3.08 0.34
N GLU A 35 32.44 -2.08 0.07
CA GLU A 35 31.55 -2.05 -1.10
C GLU A 35 32.28 -1.81 -2.43
N THR A 36 33.43 -1.13 -2.37
CA THR A 36 34.27 -0.90 -3.54
C THR A 36 34.99 -2.18 -3.96
N GLU A 37 35.49 -2.94 -2.99
CA GLU A 37 36.23 -4.19 -3.22
C GLU A 37 35.31 -5.41 -3.44
N PHE A 38 34.12 -5.43 -2.81
CA PHE A 38 33.13 -6.50 -2.96
C PHE A 38 31.77 -5.98 -3.50
N PRO A 39 31.71 -5.54 -4.76
CA PRO A 39 30.51 -4.93 -5.33
C PRO A 39 29.36 -5.94 -5.52
N THR A 40 28.12 -5.49 -5.25
CA THR A 40 26.89 -6.28 -5.45
C THR A 40 26.11 -5.90 -6.72
N PHE A 41 26.57 -4.88 -7.46
CA PHE A 41 26.04 -4.47 -8.76
C PHE A 41 24.51 -4.19 -8.76
N SER A 42 23.97 -3.66 -7.66
CA SER A 42 22.55 -3.31 -7.52
C SER A 42 22.21 -1.92 -8.09
N ALA A 43 21.02 -1.78 -8.68
CA ALA A 43 20.57 -0.57 -9.39
C ALA A 43 20.54 0.74 -8.55
N THR A 44 20.62 0.64 -7.23
CA THR A 44 20.61 1.77 -6.28
C THR A 44 21.97 2.40 -6.00
N SER A 45 23.06 1.85 -6.54
CA SER A 45 24.41 2.42 -6.35
C SER A 45 24.73 3.46 -7.43
N ASN A 46 24.63 4.74 -7.09
CA ASN A 46 25.02 5.86 -7.94
C ASN A 46 26.52 5.83 -8.28
N ASN A 47 26.82 5.88 -9.58
CA ASN A 47 28.07 6.32 -10.25
C ASN A 47 29.38 5.51 -10.11
N ASP A 48 29.91 5.14 -11.29
CA ASP A 48 31.29 5.33 -11.78
C ASP A 48 32.51 4.68 -11.08
N THR A 49 32.38 3.79 -10.09
CA THR A 49 33.58 3.20 -9.44
C THR A 49 33.61 1.66 -9.36
N HIS A 50 33.15 0.93 -10.39
CA HIS A 50 33.46 -0.50 -10.50
C HIS A 50 34.73 -0.71 -11.31
N SER A 51 35.88 -0.61 -10.64
CA SER A 51 37.18 -0.96 -11.24
C SER A 51 37.25 -2.45 -11.51
N GLY A 52 36.92 -2.87 -12.73
CA GLY A 52 37.36 -4.14 -13.33
C GLY A 52 36.81 -5.46 -12.76
N HIS A 53 36.06 -5.46 -11.65
CA HIS A 53 35.57 -6.70 -11.04
C HIS A 53 34.30 -7.25 -11.70
N SER A 54 34.31 -8.53 -12.06
CA SER A 54 33.10 -9.25 -12.48
C SER A 54 32.32 -9.82 -11.29
N PRO A 55 31.00 -10.09 -11.42
CA PRO A 55 30.23 -10.78 -10.38
C PRO A 55 30.85 -12.13 -9.98
N THR A 56 31.43 -12.86 -10.94
CA THR A 56 32.13 -14.14 -10.71
C THR A 56 33.42 -13.96 -9.90
N GLU A 57 34.20 -12.92 -10.20
CA GLU A 57 35.40 -12.58 -9.42
C GLU A 57 35.04 -12.16 -8.00
N THR A 58 33.98 -11.38 -7.83
CA THR A 58 33.48 -10.98 -6.49
C THR A 58 33.07 -12.21 -5.68
N ALA A 59 32.31 -13.15 -6.27
CA ALA A 59 31.95 -14.39 -5.62
C ALA A 59 33.18 -15.23 -5.24
N SER A 60 34.19 -15.29 -6.11
CA SER A 60 35.45 -15.98 -5.83
C SER A 60 36.25 -15.34 -4.69
N ALA A 61 36.28 -14.00 -4.62
CA ALA A 61 36.96 -13.26 -3.58
C ALA A 61 36.28 -13.44 -2.21
N LEU A 62 34.94 -13.43 -2.18
CA LEU A 62 34.16 -13.74 -0.97
C LEU A 62 34.39 -15.17 -0.48
N ARG A 63 34.52 -16.13 -1.41
CA ARG A 63 34.89 -17.51 -1.09
C ARG A 63 36.27 -17.59 -0.44
N ILE A 64 37.29 -16.96 -1.03
CA ILE A 64 38.65 -16.94 -0.48
C ILE A 64 38.66 -16.31 0.92
N LEU A 65 37.89 -15.24 1.13
CA LEU A 65 37.80 -14.57 2.43
C LEU A 65 37.13 -15.46 3.50
N LEU A 66 36.12 -16.24 3.12
CA LEU A 66 35.47 -17.21 4.01
C LEU A 66 36.40 -18.38 4.39
N GLU A 67 37.20 -18.88 3.44
CA GLU A 67 38.18 -19.95 3.68
C GLU A 67 39.33 -19.48 4.57
N ALA A 68 39.66 -18.19 4.54
CA ALA A 68 40.80 -17.64 5.27
C ALA A 68 40.53 -17.28 6.74
N SER A 69 39.28 -17.01 7.12
CA SER A 69 38.93 -16.61 8.50
C SER A 69 37.59 -17.20 8.97
N PRO A 70 37.57 -17.94 10.09
CA PRO A 70 36.34 -18.44 10.71
C PRO A 70 35.66 -17.38 11.60
N SER A 71 36.06 -16.11 11.53
CA SER A 71 35.48 -15.04 12.36
C SER A 71 33.99 -14.83 12.03
N PRO A 72 33.08 -14.80 13.03
CA PRO A 72 31.64 -14.59 12.80
C PRO A 72 31.34 -13.28 12.06
N TYR A 73 32.16 -12.24 12.26
CA TYR A 73 32.02 -10.95 11.57
C TYR A 73 32.25 -11.08 10.07
N VAL A 74 33.30 -11.81 9.68
CA VAL A 74 33.63 -12.09 8.27
C VAL A 74 32.54 -12.97 7.65
N GLN A 75 32.11 -14.01 8.33
CA GLN A 75 31.04 -14.90 7.87
C GLN A 75 29.73 -14.14 7.63
N THR A 76 29.36 -13.25 8.55
CA THR A 76 28.15 -12.41 8.43
C THR A 76 28.22 -11.51 7.20
N PHE A 77 29.35 -10.80 7.02
CA PHE A 77 29.57 -9.94 5.87
C PHE A 77 29.50 -10.73 4.57
N CYS A 78 30.26 -11.83 4.46
CA CYS A 78 30.36 -12.62 3.24
C CYS A 78 29.02 -13.26 2.86
N PHE A 79 28.29 -13.88 3.78
CA PHE A 79 26.99 -14.49 3.46
C PHE A 79 25.93 -13.44 3.10
N SER A 80 25.91 -12.29 3.79
CA SER A 80 25.02 -11.18 3.43
C SER A 80 25.31 -10.64 2.03
N ARG A 81 26.60 -10.45 1.69
CA ARG A 81 27.02 -10.00 0.35
C ARG A 81 26.75 -11.03 -0.73
N LEU A 82 27.03 -12.31 -0.47
CA LEU A 82 26.65 -13.39 -1.40
C LEU A 82 25.14 -13.40 -1.63
N LYS A 83 24.32 -13.28 -0.59
CA LYS A 83 22.85 -13.20 -0.71
C LYS A 83 22.42 -12.06 -1.63
N GLN A 84 22.98 -10.86 -1.45
CA GLN A 84 22.69 -9.69 -2.29
C GLN A 84 23.17 -9.86 -3.73
N LEU A 85 24.37 -10.40 -3.94
CA LEU A 85 24.95 -10.66 -5.25
C LEU A 85 24.12 -11.69 -6.04
N ILE A 86 23.68 -12.76 -5.37
CA ILE A 86 22.82 -13.79 -5.97
C ILE A 86 21.44 -13.21 -6.31
N ALA A 87 20.83 -12.44 -5.40
CA ALA A 87 19.52 -11.84 -5.66
C ALA A 87 19.52 -10.90 -6.88
N SER A 88 20.63 -10.19 -7.12
CA SER A 88 20.77 -9.18 -8.17
C SER A 88 21.30 -9.72 -9.50
N GLN A 89 22.28 -10.65 -9.48
CA GLN A 89 23.06 -11.05 -10.66
C GLN A 89 23.07 -12.57 -10.95
N PHE A 90 22.15 -13.37 -10.38
CA PHE A 90 22.12 -14.83 -10.61
C PHE A 90 22.13 -15.24 -12.10
N GLY A 91 21.49 -14.45 -12.98
CA GLY A 91 21.44 -14.71 -14.42
C GLY A 91 22.81 -14.60 -15.13
N VAL A 92 23.78 -13.90 -14.54
CA VAL A 92 25.12 -13.67 -15.12
C VAL A 92 26.06 -14.86 -14.87
N PHE A 93 25.86 -15.62 -13.80
CA PHE A 93 26.67 -16.81 -13.53
C PHE A 93 26.39 -17.92 -14.55
N ASP A 94 27.44 -18.52 -15.08
CA ASP A 94 27.33 -19.72 -15.90
C ASP A 94 26.93 -20.93 -15.03
N THR A 95 26.49 -22.01 -15.69
CA THR A 95 26.02 -23.21 -15.00
C THR A 95 27.10 -23.82 -14.09
N VAL A 96 28.37 -23.76 -14.50
CA VAL A 96 29.49 -24.30 -13.73
C VAL A 96 29.70 -23.50 -12.44
N THR A 97 29.75 -22.16 -12.52
CA THR A 97 29.91 -21.31 -11.32
C THR A 97 28.74 -21.47 -10.35
N LYS A 98 27.51 -21.59 -10.87
CA LYS A 98 26.31 -21.83 -10.05
C LYS A 98 26.46 -23.09 -9.20
N LEU A 99 26.80 -24.21 -9.83
CA LEU A 99 26.99 -25.49 -9.14
C LEU A 99 28.17 -25.44 -8.17
N GLN A 100 29.30 -24.83 -8.56
CA GLN A 100 30.46 -24.66 -7.69
C GLN A 100 30.15 -23.85 -6.44
N LEU A 101 29.37 -22.76 -6.56
CA LEU A 101 28.98 -21.93 -5.43
C LEU A 101 28.10 -22.71 -4.45
N ARG A 102 27.17 -23.51 -4.96
CA ARG A 102 26.36 -24.40 -4.13
C ARG A 102 27.23 -25.44 -3.40
N SER A 103 28.07 -26.18 -4.14
CA SER A 103 28.94 -27.19 -3.54
C SER A 103 29.83 -26.59 -2.47
N PHE A 104 30.42 -25.43 -2.74
CA PHE A 104 31.23 -24.70 -1.76
C PHE A 104 30.47 -24.38 -0.47
N LEU A 105 29.23 -23.89 -0.54
CA LEU A 105 28.46 -23.55 0.66
C LEU A 105 28.12 -24.79 1.51
N LEU A 106 27.85 -25.93 0.86
CA LEU A 106 27.60 -27.19 1.57
C LEU A 106 28.90 -27.78 2.15
N GLU A 107 30.01 -27.73 1.40
CA GLU A 107 31.34 -28.13 1.89
C GLU A 107 31.78 -27.25 3.07
N TYR A 108 31.54 -25.94 3.00
CA TYR A 108 31.85 -25.01 4.07
C TYR A 108 31.05 -25.31 5.35
N ALA A 109 29.75 -25.61 5.21
CA ALA A 109 28.92 -26.07 6.32
C ALA A 109 29.46 -27.37 6.95
N PHE A 110 29.96 -28.29 6.12
CA PHE A 110 30.52 -29.56 6.57
C PHE A 110 31.85 -29.37 7.31
N LEU A 111 32.72 -28.47 6.84
CA LEU A 111 34.01 -28.18 7.48
C LEU A 111 33.86 -27.45 8.83
N HIS A 112 32.73 -26.76 9.05
CA HIS A 112 32.48 -25.96 10.25
C HIS A 112 31.19 -26.36 10.98
N PRO A 113 31.10 -27.57 11.58
CA PRO A 113 29.87 -28.08 12.18
C PRO A 113 29.44 -27.34 13.48
N THR A 114 30.34 -26.58 14.11
CA THR A 114 30.10 -25.85 15.38
C THR A 114 29.90 -24.34 15.19
N MET A 115 29.47 -23.90 14.01
CA MET A 115 29.16 -22.48 13.75
C MET A 115 28.04 -21.95 14.65
N VAL A 116 28.07 -20.64 14.90
CA VAL A 116 27.05 -19.96 15.72
C VAL A 116 25.69 -19.97 15.00
N PRO A 117 24.56 -20.22 15.68
CA PRO A 117 23.25 -20.43 15.04
C PRO A 117 22.80 -19.32 14.08
N PHE A 118 23.10 -18.05 14.37
CA PHE A 118 22.73 -16.94 13.47
C PHE A 118 23.52 -16.96 12.16
N ILE A 119 24.78 -17.42 12.16
CA ILE A 119 25.59 -17.60 10.96
C ILE A 119 25.03 -18.75 10.12
N VAL A 120 24.63 -19.85 10.77
CA VAL A 120 23.99 -20.99 10.09
C VAL A 120 22.69 -20.54 9.41
N SER A 121 21.92 -19.64 10.05
CA SER A 121 20.73 -19.03 9.43
C SER A 121 21.08 -18.18 8.21
N GLN A 122 22.17 -17.39 8.24
CA GLN A 122 22.62 -16.62 7.07
C GLN A 122 23.07 -17.54 5.92
N LEU A 123 23.90 -18.54 6.21
CA LEU A 123 24.35 -19.54 5.25
C LEU A 123 23.17 -20.29 4.63
N GLY A 124 22.27 -20.82 5.47
CA GLY A 124 21.04 -21.48 5.04
C GLY A 124 20.19 -20.58 4.15
N GLY A 125 20.03 -19.30 4.51
CA GLY A 125 19.29 -18.33 3.68
C GLY A 125 19.92 -18.10 2.30
N VAL A 126 21.25 -18.15 2.18
CA VAL A 126 21.95 -18.09 0.88
C VAL A 126 21.70 -19.37 0.08
N VAL A 127 21.83 -20.54 0.71
CA VAL A 127 21.57 -21.85 0.08
C VAL A 127 20.12 -21.95 -0.42
N THR A 128 19.16 -21.49 0.38
CA THR A 128 17.75 -21.47 -0.01
C THR A 128 17.48 -20.51 -1.15
N LEU A 129 18.09 -19.31 -1.13
CA LEU A 129 17.96 -18.37 -2.24
C LEU A 129 18.52 -18.94 -3.55
N LEU A 130 19.70 -19.57 -3.51
CA LEU A 130 20.27 -20.26 -4.68
C LEU A 130 19.35 -21.36 -5.18
N THR A 131 18.80 -22.16 -4.27
CA THR A 131 17.87 -23.23 -4.59
C THR A 131 16.60 -22.70 -5.26
N ARG A 132 16.01 -21.63 -4.73
CA ARG A 132 14.83 -20.97 -5.31
C ARG A 132 15.11 -20.41 -6.71
N MET A 133 16.28 -19.80 -6.91
CA MET A 133 16.67 -19.21 -8.20
C MET A 133 17.05 -20.27 -9.24
N GLY A 134 17.69 -21.37 -8.82
CA GLY A 134 18.14 -22.46 -9.68
C GLY A 134 17.08 -23.53 -9.98
N TRP A 135 15.96 -23.54 -9.24
CA TRP A 135 14.96 -24.62 -9.25
C TRP A 135 14.47 -25.04 -10.65
N VAL A 136 14.15 -24.06 -11.51
CA VAL A 136 13.56 -24.33 -12.84
C VAL A 136 14.61 -24.71 -13.87
N GLY A 137 15.88 -24.33 -13.67
CA GLY A 137 16.92 -24.45 -14.67
C GLY A 137 17.88 -25.63 -14.47
N LEU A 138 18.01 -26.15 -13.24
CA LEU A 138 19.03 -27.13 -12.88
C LEU A 138 18.46 -28.18 -11.90
N GLU A 139 18.44 -29.44 -12.32
CA GLU A 139 17.86 -30.55 -11.55
C GLU A 139 18.58 -30.77 -10.23
N GLU A 140 19.88 -30.48 -10.17
CA GLU A 140 20.66 -30.67 -8.97
C GLU A 140 20.05 -29.86 -7.81
N TYR A 141 19.57 -28.63 -8.04
CA TYR A 141 19.01 -27.80 -6.96
C TYR A 141 17.70 -28.36 -6.40
N GLN A 142 17.04 -29.25 -7.15
CA GLN A 142 15.84 -29.97 -6.70
C GLN A 142 16.20 -31.16 -5.79
N ALA A 143 17.49 -31.41 -5.52
CA ALA A 143 17.94 -32.50 -4.65
C ALA A 143 18.47 -32.04 -3.27
N ILE A 144 18.29 -30.76 -2.90
CA ILE A 144 18.90 -30.18 -1.68
C ILE A 144 18.61 -30.96 -0.39
N GLY A 145 17.40 -31.49 -0.20
CA GLY A 145 17.02 -32.30 0.95
C GLY A 145 17.71 -33.66 0.98
N LYS A 146 17.91 -34.28 -0.18
CA LYS A 146 18.66 -35.55 -0.31
C LYS A 146 20.15 -35.34 -0.05
N ASP A 147 20.70 -34.21 -0.49
CA ASP A 147 22.08 -33.85 -0.22
C ASP A 147 22.29 -33.59 1.27
N LEU A 148 21.41 -32.82 1.91
CA LEU A 148 21.51 -32.55 3.34
C LEU A 148 21.37 -33.84 4.18
N ASP A 149 20.49 -34.76 3.77
CA ASP A 149 20.41 -36.09 4.40
C ASP A 149 21.74 -36.87 4.27
N ARG A 150 22.25 -36.99 3.04
CA ARG A 150 23.48 -37.73 2.75
C ARG A 150 24.73 -37.15 3.43
N TYR A 151 24.89 -35.84 3.42
CA TYR A 151 26.11 -35.18 3.91
C TYR A 151 26.11 -34.95 5.42
N PHE A 152 24.95 -34.73 6.04
CA PHE A 152 24.87 -34.28 7.43
C PHE A 152 24.10 -35.24 8.34
N LEU A 153 22.95 -35.73 7.91
CA LEU A 153 22.10 -36.57 8.78
C LEU A 153 22.60 -38.01 8.90
N GLN A 154 23.21 -38.54 7.83
CA GLN A 154 23.89 -39.84 7.84
C GLN A 154 25.35 -39.77 8.34
N ALA A 155 25.83 -38.58 8.73
CA ALA A 155 27.17 -38.42 9.25
C ALA A 155 27.32 -39.09 10.63
N ALA A 156 28.47 -39.72 10.87
CA ALA A 156 28.77 -40.36 12.16
C ALA A 156 28.79 -39.36 13.34
N SER A 157 29.18 -38.11 13.07
CA SER A 157 29.30 -37.04 14.06
C SER A 157 27.95 -36.38 14.39
N LEU A 158 27.66 -36.21 15.68
CA LEU A 158 26.44 -35.55 16.16
C LEU A 158 26.40 -34.06 15.81
N GLU A 159 27.53 -33.35 15.84
CA GLU A 159 27.57 -31.92 15.47
C GLU A 159 27.19 -31.71 14.00
N HIS A 160 27.57 -32.64 13.10
CA HIS A 160 27.18 -32.58 11.70
C HIS A 160 25.67 -32.84 11.54
N ARG A 161 25.10 -33.76 12.33
CA ARG A 161 23.64 -34.00 12.34
C ARG A 161 22.87 -32.76 12.81
N ILE A 162 23.32 -32.11 13.88
CA ILE A 162 22.72 -30.86 14.38
C ILE A 162 22.80 -29.74 13.32
N MET A 163 23.95 -29.58 12.66
CA MET A 163 24.13 -28.63 11.56
C MET A 163 23.16 -28.90 10.40
N GLY A 164 23.01 -30.17 10.00
CA GLY A 164 22.08 -30.59 8.96
C GLY A 164 20.63 -30.22 9.30
N LEU A 165 20.18 -30.50 10.52
CA LEU A 165 18.84 -30.12 10.99
C LEU A 165 18.65 -28.60 11.03
N GLN A 166 19.69 -27.85 11.44
CA GLN A 166 19.64 -26.39 11.43
C GLN A 166 19.43 -25.83 10.02
N LEU A 167 20.20 -26.32 9.04
CA LEU A 167 20.08 -25.93 7.64
C LEU A 167 18.72 -26.33 7.07
N LEU A 168 18.25 -27.55 7.34
CA LEU A 168 16.92 -28.01 6.89
C LEU A 168 15.80 -27.12 7.41
N ALA A 169 15.84 -26.73 8.68
CA ALA A 169 14.83 -25.84 9.25
C ALA A 169 14.79 -24.48 8.51
N VAL A 170 15.95 -23.92 8.18
CA VAL A 170 16.06 -22.66 7.42
C VAL A 170 15.59 -22.85 5.98
N VAL A 171 15.93 -23.95 5.32
CA VAL A 171 15.48 -24.25 3.96
C VAL A 171 13.96 -24.38 3.88
N VAL A 172 13.34 -25.15 4.77
CA VAL A 172 11.89 -25.34 4.81
C VAL A 172 11.16 -24.02 5.08
N GLN A 173 11.72 -23.16 5.94
CA GLN A 173 11.15 -21.85 6.25
C GLN A 173 11.30 -20.87 5.08
N ASP A 174 12.51 -20.70 4.56
CA ASP A 174 12.85 -19.63 3.61
C ASP A 174 12.38 -19.91 2.17
N ILE A 175 12.12 -21.18 1.82
CA ILE A 175 11.68 -21.55 0.48
C ILE A 175 10.28 -21.01 0.15
N ASN A 176 9.46 -20.84 1.19
CA ASN A 176 8.06 -20.43 1.09
C ASN A 176 7.82 -18.95 1.49
N ILE A 177 8.87 -18.16 1.72
CA ILE A 177 8.74 -16.74 2.10
C ILE A 177 8.14 -15.90 0.94
N PRO A 178 7.14 -15.04 1.20
CA PRO A 178 6.62 -14.05 0.26
C PRO A 178 7.75 -13.19 -0.29
N SER A 179 7.82 -13.07 -1.62
CA SER A 179 8.98 -12.50 -2.30
C SER A 179 8.62 -11.30 -3.16
N THR A 180 9.64 -10.52 -3.50
CA THR A 180 9.56 -9.38 -4.40
C THR A 180 8.79 -9.75 -5.68
N PRO A 181 7.92 -8.87 -6.22
CA PRO A 181 7.09 -9.19 -7.38
C PRO A 181 7.85 -9.76 -8.58
N ARG A 182 9.12 -9.36 -8.73
CA ARG A 182 10.04 -9.81 -9.79
C ARG A 182 10.18 -11.33 -9.92
N TYR A 183 10.27 -12.07 -8.81
CA TYR A 183 10.54 -13.52 -8.82
C TYR A 183 9.38 -14.38 -8.29
N SER A 184 8.25 -13.76 -7.94
CA SER A 184 7.12 -14.42 -7.26
C SER A 184 6.61 -15.68 -7.98
N ALA A 185 6.51 -15.66 -9.32
CA ALA A 185 6.04 -16.82 -10.07
C ALA A 185 7.03 -18.01 -10.03
N MET A 186 8.32 -17.75 -10.22
CA MET A 186 9.35 -18.79 -10.16
C MET A 186 9.45 -19.37 -8.75
N PHE A 187 9.46 -18.52 -7.73
CA PHE A 187 9.60 -18.96 -6.35
C PHE A 187 8.38 -19.73 -5.85
N ARG A 188 7.16 -19.39 -6.31
CA ARG A 188 5.98 -20.23 -6.05
C ARG A 188 6.12 -21.62 -6.67
N LYS A 189 6.67 -21.72 -7.89
CA LYS A 189 6.95 -23.01 -8.54
C LYS A 189 8.01 -23.82 -7.79
N ALA A 190 9.04 -23.16 -7.25
CA ALA A 190 10.04 -23.80 -6.40
C ALA A 190 9.44 -24.31 -5.08
N ALA A 191 8.63 -23.48 -4.41
CA ALA A 191 7.94 -23.85 -3.18
C ALA A 191 6.96 -25.02 -3.37
N SER A 192 6.16 -25.02 -4.46
CA SER A 192 5.26 -26.14 -4.77
C SER A 192 6.05 -27.42 -5.12
N GLY A 193 7.13 -27.28 -5.90
CA GLY A 193 7.99 -28.41 -6.23
C GLY A 193 8.64 -29.04 -5.00
N PHE A 194 9.15 -28.22 -4.07
CA PHE A 194 9.77 -28.68 -2.83
C PHE A 194 8.77 -29.41 -1.92
N ARG A 195 7.55 -28.87 -1.79
CA ARG A 195 6.43 -29.50 -1.07
C ARG A 195 6.14 -30.91 -1.58
N ASP A 196 6.06 -31.07 -2.89
CA ASP A 196 5.60 -32.31 -3.52
C ASP A 196 6.71 -33.38 -3.61
N THR A 197 7.99 -32.98 -3.58
CA THR A 197 9.13 -33.88 -3.82
C THR A 197 10.01 -34.19 -2.61
N GLN A 198 10.12 -33.28 -1.63
CA GLN A 198 11.13 -33.39 -0.56
C GLN A 198 10.59 -33.20 0.86
N LEU A 199 9.54 -32.38 1.02
CA LEU A 199 9.05 -32.00 2.35
C LEU A 199 8.63 -33.19 3.23
N LEU A 200 7.98 -34.21 2.63
CA LEU A 200 7.57 -35.42 3.35
C LEU A 200 8.77 -36.23 3.86
N ASP A 201 9.82 -36.36 3.04
CA ASP A 201 11.00 -37.14 3.42
C ASP A 201 11.78 -36.43 4.53
N ILE A 202 11.88 -35.09 4.46
CA ILE A 202 12.45 -34.27 5.53
C ILE A 202 11.65 -34.42 6.83
N PHE A 203 10.32 -34.43 6.75
CA PHE A 203 9.47 -34.66 7.91
C PHE A 203 9.70 -36.04 8.54
N LYS A 204 9.78 -37.11 7.73
CA LYS A 204 10.06 -38.47 8.21
C LYS A 204 11.41 -38.56 8.91
N LEU A 205 12.44 -37.93 8.37
CA LEU A 205 13.77 -37.89 8.97
C LEU A 205 13.76 -37.18 10.34
N ALA A 206 13.11 -36.02 10.42
CA ALA A 206 13.00 -35.30 11.69
C ALA A 206 12.14 -36.06 12.71
N PHE A 207 11.08 -36.76 12.26
CA PHE A 207 10.24 -37.57 13.13
C PHE A 207 11.02 -38.78 13.69
N GLN A 208 11.79 -39.49 12.86
CA GLN A 208 12.67 -40.56 13.33
C GLN A 208 13.70 -40.05 14.34
N ALA A 209 14.29 -38.88 14.11
CA ALA A 209 15.23 -38.28 15.05
C ALA A 209 14.57 -37.93 16.40
N LEU A 210 13.28 -37.55 16.40
CA LEU A 210 12.51 -37.34 17.63
C LEU A 210 12.30 -38.66 18.38
N GLU A 211 12.01 -39.76 17.67
CA GLU A 211 11.87 -41.08 18.28
C GLU A 211 13.17 -41.58 18.88
N ASP A 212 14.29 -41.37 18.19
CA ASP A 212 15.62 -41.72 18.68
C ASP A 212 15.99 -40.96 19.97
N LEU A 213 15.59 -39.69 20.06
CA LEU A 213 15.73 -38.87 21.27
C LEU A 213 14.90 -39.42 22.45
N LEU A 214 13.62 -39.75 22.22
CA LEU A 214 12.70 -40.24 23.26
C LEU A 214 12.97 -41.68 23.68
N ASN A 215 13.58 -42.48 22.81
CA ASN A 215 14.00 -43.84 23.12
C ASN A 215 15.42 -43.89 23.71
N HIS A 216 16.07 -42.72 23.89
CA HIS A 216 17.44 -42.57 24.37
C HIS A 216 18.45 -43.45 23.61
N THR A 217 18.25 -43.62 22.31
CA THR A 217 19.15 -44.43 21.45
C THR A 217 20.42 -43.67 21.07
N VAL A 218 20.40 -42.34 21.20
CA VAL A 218 21.53 -41.45 20.92
C VAL A 218 22.31 -41.15 22.20
N GLN A 219 23.61 -41.41 22.19
CA GLN A 219 24.51 -41.01 23.27
C GLN A 219 25.05 -39.61 23.00
N PHE A 220 24.82 -38.67 23.93
CA PHE A 220 25.28 -37.28 23.81
C PHE A 220 26.53 -37.03 24.65
N ASP A 221 27.45 -36.22 24.12
CA ASP A 221 28.67 -35.83 24.82
C ASP A 221 28.41 -34.76 25.89
N SER A 222 27.33 -33.97 25.75
CA SER A 222 26.94 -32.92 26.69
C SER A 222 25.43 -32.64 26.67
N MET A 223 24.93 -32.09 27.78
CA MET A 223 23.52 -31.65 27.89
C MET A 223 23.18 -30.51 26.90
N ASP A 224 24.15 -29.66 26.55
CA ASP A 224 23.98 -28.61 25.54
C ASP A 224 23.74 -29.21 24.15
N GLN A 225 24.53 -30.22 23.77
CA GLN A 225 24.39 -30.93 22.50
C GLN A 225 23.02 -31.62 22.38
N GLU A 226 22.55 -32.23 23.47
CA GLU A 226 21.22 -32.84 23.54
C GLU A 226 20.10 -31.79 23.38
N ASN A 227 20.18 -30.67 24.08
CA ASN A 227 19.20 -29.58 23.96
C ASN A 227 19.19 -28.95 22.56
N ARG A 228 20.37 -28.71 21.96
CA ARG A 228 20.47 -28.24 20.57
C ARG A 228 19.86 -29.23 19.58
N MET A 229 20.04 -30.53 19.79
CA MET A 229 19.40 -31.56 18.96
C MET A 229 17.87 -31.49 19.09
N ARG A 230 17.34 -31.48 20.32
CA ARG A 230 15.89 -31.37 20.59
C ARG A 230 15.28 -30.12 19.95
N GLU A 231 15.92 -28.96 20.13
CA GLU A 231 15.47 -27.69 19.57
C GLU A 231 15.37 -27.76 18.04
N ASN A 232 16.41 -28.26 17.37
CA ASN A 232 16.47 -28.28 15.91
C ASN A 232 15.56 -29.33 15.29
N VAL A 233 15.40 -30.50 15.92
CA VAL A 233 14.40 -31.50 15.52
C VAL A 233 12.99 -30.90 15.58
N LEU A 234 12.61 -30.31 16.72
CA LEU A 234 11.30 -29.68 16.88
C LEU A 234 11.09 -28.52 15.91
N ARG A 235 12.14 -27.71 15.65
CA ARG A 235 12.07 -26.61 14.69
C ARG A 235 11.80 -27.09 13.26
N VAL A 236 12.45 -28.18 12.82
CA VAL A 236 12.17 -28.78 11.50
C VAL A 236 10.73 -29.29 11.45
N LEU A 237 10.27 -30.00 12.49
CA LEU A 237 8.90 -30.54 12.55
C LEU A 237 7.83 -29.45 12.50
N VAL A 238 7.98 -28.37 13.29
CA VAL A 238 7.09 -27.20 13.26
C VAL A 238 7.09 -26.57 11.87
N ASN A 239 8.26 -26.30 11.28
CA ASN A 239 8.37 -25.67 9.96
C ASN A 239 7.74 -26.53 8.86
N CYS A 240 7.85 -27.85 8.93
CA CYS A 240 7.22 -28.78 8.00
C CYS A 240 5.69 -28.81 8.14
N LEU A 241 5.17 -28.82 9.37
CA LEU A 241 3.73 -28.87 9.65
C LEU A 241 3.03 -27.53 9.41
N SER A 242 3.74 -26.41 9.57
CA SER A 242 3.24 -25.04 9.34
C SER A 242 3.42 -24.57 7.89
N TYR A 243 3.93 -25.42 7.00
CA TYR A 243 4.15 -25.10 5.60
C TYR A 243 2.83 -24.71 4.90
N ASP A 244 2.87 -23.72 4.00
CA ASP A 244 1.68 -23.37 3.19
C ASP A 244 1.46 -24.42 2.10
N PHE A 245 0.61 -25.39 2.39
CA PHE A 245 0.23 -26.42 1.43
C PHE A 245 -0.73 -25.91 0.35
N ALA A 246 -1.46 -24.80 0.58
CA ALA A 246 -2.48 -24.29 -0.34
C ALA A 246 -1.91 -23.34 -1.41
N GLY A 247 -0.72 -22.74 -1.16
CA GLY A 247 -0.06 -21.83 -2.10
C GLY A 247 -0.78 -20.48 -2.27
N THR A 248 -1.73 -20.19 -1.39
CA THR A 248 -2.42 -18.91 -1.29
C THR A 248 -1.79 -18.17 -0.13
N SER A 249 -0.95 -17.17 -0.42
CA SER A 249 -0.58 -16.15 0.55
C SER A 249 -1.88 -15.48 1.02
N LEU A 250 -2.42 -15.93 2.16
CA LEU A 250 -3.65 -15.41 2.70
C LEU A 250 -3.38 -13.99 3.19
N ASP A 251 -4.12 -13.07 2.57
CA ASP A 251 -4.51 -11.78 3.13
C ASP A 251 -4.90 -12.03 4.60
N GLU A 252 -4.24 -11.36 5.56
CA GLU A 252 -4.46 -11.53 7.01
C GLU A 252 -5.88 -11.12 7.47
N ALA A 253 -6.80 -10.85 6.54
CA ALA A 253 -8.18 -10.41 6.75
C ALA A 253 -9.22 -11.55 6.74
N GLY A 254 -8.85 -12.81 6.49
CA GLY A 254 -9.78 -13.94 6.49
C GLY A 254 -9.92 -14.61 7.86
N GLU A 255 -11.13 -14.60 8.43
CA GLU A 255 -11.53 -15.39 9.62
C GLU A 255 -11.46 -16.92 9.44
N ASP A 256 -10.85 -17.43 8.36
CA ASP A 256 -10.73 -18.87 8.07
C ASP A 256 -9.53 -19.46 8.82
N VAL A 257 -9.57 -19.27 10.15
CA VAL A 257 -8.49 -19.57 11.07
C VAL A 257 -8.46 -21.09 11.25
N GLY A 258 -7.61 -21.73 10.43
CA GLY A 258 -6.67 -22.82 10.75
C GLY A 258 -7.14 -24.27 10.70
N THR A 259 -7.63 -24.67 9.55
CA THR A 259 -7.42 -26.05 9.06
C THR A 259 -6.12 -26.13 8.27
N VAL A 260 -5.27 -27.13 8.54
CA VAL A 260 -4.07 -27.40 7.74
C VAL A 260 -4.42 -28.39 6.62
N GLN A 261 -4.11 -28.04 5.36
CA GLN A 261 -4.43 -28.86 4.18
C GLN A 261 -3.26 -29.76 3.78
N ILE A 262 -2.98 -30.78 4.60
CA ILE A 262 -1.87 -31.70 4.36
C ILE A 262 -2.14 -32.57 3.11
N PRO A 263 -1.15 -32.74 2.20
CA PRO A 263 -1.26 -33.60 1.04
C PRO A 263 -1.54 -35.06 1.41
N THR A 264 -2.30 -35.77 0.57
CA THR A 264 -2.63 -37.19 0.77
C THR A 264 -1.42 -38.12 0.83
N SER A 265 -0.27 -37.71 0.30
CA SER A 265 1.00 -38.46 0.40
C SER A 265 1.50 -38.62 1.84
N TRP A 266 1.06 -37.76 2.77
CA TRP A 266 1.44 -37.83 4.19
C TRP A 266 0.57 -38.77 5.01
N ARG A 267 -0.55 -39.23 4.45
CA ARG A 267 -1.51 -40.12 5.10
C ARG A 267 -0.87 -41.30 5.85
N PRO A 268 0.11 -42.04 5.28
CA PRO A 268 0.71 -43.18 5.98
C PRO A 268 1.41 -42.82 7.29
N MET A 269 1.81 -41.55 7.49
CA MET A 269 2.36 -41.10 8.77
C MET A 269 1.26 -40.90 9.83
N TYR A 270 0.13 -40.32 9.43
CA TYR A 270 -0.99 -40.03 10.34
C TYR A 270 -1.76 -41.29 10.76
N GLU A 271 -1.74 -42.33 9.93
CA GLU A 271 -2.34 -43.64 10.22
C GLU A 271 -1.45 -44.50 11.15
N GLN A 272 -0.20 -44.12 11.43
CA GLN A 272 0.68 -44.87 12.35
C GLN A 272 0.21 -44.77 13.81
N ASP A 273 0.32 -45.88 14.54
CA ASP A 273 -0.18 -45.98 15.91
C ASP A 273 0.56 -45.08 16.91
N HIS A 274 1.87 -44.97 16.77
CA HIS A 274 2.72 -44.20 17.69
C HIS A 274 2.81 -42.71 17.34
N PHE A 275 2.38 -42.29 16.13
CA PHE A 275 2.62 -40.93 15.62
C PHE A 275 2.19 -39.81 16.59
N VAL A 276 0.91 -39.76 16.95
CA VAL A 276 0.37 -38.75 17.88
C VAL A 276 0.95 -38.94 19.30
N GLY A 277 1.14 -40.20 19.71
CA GLY A 277 1.67 -40.55 21.02
C GLY A 277 3.10 -40.03 21.24
N THR A 278 3.96 -40.09 20.22
CA THR A 278 5.35 -39.60 20.25
C THR A 278 5.41 -38.11 20.60
N PHE A 279 4.52 -37.27 20.05
CA PHE A 279 4.49 -35.83 20.38
C PHE A 279 3.97 -35.55 21.80
N PHE A 280 2.99 -36.31 22.29
CA PHE A 280 2.55 -36.20 23.68
C PHE A 280 3.64 -36.66 24.67
N ARG A 281 4.41 -37.70 24.32
CA ARG A 281 5.58 -38.12 25.09
C ARG A 281 6.66 -37.04 25.11
N ALA A 282 6.95 -36.43 23.96
CA ALA A 282 7.88 -35.29 23.88
C ALA A 282 7.45 -34.12 24.77
N TYR A 283 6.16 -33.82 24.84
CA TYR A 283 5.65 -32.78 25.75
C TYR A 283 5.83 -33.12 27.24
N GLN A 284 5.76 -34.41 27.60
CA GLN A 284 5.90 -34.87 28.99
C GLN A 284 7.37 -34.99 29.44
N GLU A 285 8.27 -35.38 28.54
CA GLU A 285 9.69 -35.66 28.86
C GLU A 285 10.58 -34.41 28.72
N PHE A 286 10.21 -33.43 27.89
CA PHE A 286 11.04 -32.23 27.66
C PHE A 286 10.77 -31.11 28.66
N GLU A 287 11.75 -30.21 28.84
CA GLU A 287 11.64 -29.02 29.68
C GLU A 287 11.49 -27.72 28.84
N PRO A 288 10.89 -26.64 29.39
CA PRO A 288 10.82 -25.35 28.72
C PRO A 288 12.21 -24.85 28.31
N PRO A 289 12.41 -24.32 27.09
CA PRO A 289 11.40 -23.87 26.11
C PRO A 289 10.95 -24.93 25.08
N HIS A 290 11.40 -26.19 25.17
CA HIS A 290 11.09 -27.21 24.15
C HIS A 290 9.65 -27.71 24.23
N THR A 291 9.03 -27.65 25.42
CA THR A 291 7.64 -28.05 25.66
C THR A 291 6.65 -27.25 24.80
N SER A 292 6.89 -25.95 24.61
CA SER A 292 5.98 -25.09 23.84
C SER A 292 6.02 -25.43 22.36
N LYS A 293 7.21 -25.73 21.81
CA LYS A 293 7.38 -26.22 20.44
C LYS A 293 6.76 -27.60 20.22
N ALA A 294 6.87 -28.51 21.18
CA ALA A 294 6.18 -29.81 21.12
C ALA A 294 4.65 -29.64 21.11
N MET A 295 4.12 -28.70 21.90
CA MET A 295 2.70 -28.34 21.89
C MET A 295 2.30 -27.70 20.54
N GLU A 296 3.12 -26.83 19.97
CA GLU A 296 2.89 -26.23 18.65
C GLU A 296 2.76 -27.31 17.55
N CYS A 297 3.61 -28.34 17.56
CA CYS A 297 3.46 -29.51 16.68
C CYS A 297 2.09 -30.20 16.88
N LEU A 298 1.65 -30.41 18.13
CA LEU A 298 0.34 -31.01 18.43
C LEU A 298 -0.82 -30.14 17.92
N VAL A 299 -0.72 -28.81 18.05
CA VAL A 299 -1.73 -27.87 17.53
C VAL A 299 -1.88 -28.04 16.01
N LEU A 300 -0.76 -28.08 15.28
CA LEU A 300 -0.75 -28.25 13.84
C LEU A 300 -1.27 -29.63 13.42
N ILE A 301 -0.88 -30.69 14.12
CA ILE A 301 -1.37 -32.07 13.89
C ILE A 301 -2.88 -32.15 14.10
N ALA A 302 -3.39 -31.60 15.21
CA ALA A 302 -4.83 -31.58 15.52
C ALA A 302 -5.66 -30.74 14.55
N SER A 303 -5.02 -29.86 13.77
CA SER A 303 -5.66 -29.02 12.76
C SER A 303 -5.88 -29.73 11.41
N THR A 304 -5.58 -31.03 11.34
CA THR A 304 -5.66 -31.84 10.10
C THR A 304 -7.09 -32.29 9.79
N ARG A 305 -7.56 -32.05 8.56
CA ARG A 305 -8.94 -32.38 8.15
C ARG A 305 -9.17 -33.89 8.03
N LYS A 306 -10.41 -34.32 8.33
CA LYS A 306 -10.89 -35.71 8.13
C LYS A 306 -10.60 -36.29 6.73
N ALA A 307 -10.62 -35.45 5.69
CA ALA A 307 -10.35 -35.84 4.31
C ALA A 307 -8.96 -36.47 4.06
N LEU A 308 -8.00 -36.30 5.00
CA LEU A 308 -6.71 -36.97 4.90
C LEU A 308 -6.83 -38.49 5.04
N PHE A 309 -7.76 -39.00 5.85
CA PHE A 309 -7.85 -40.42 6.23
C PHE A 309 -8.66 -41.25 5.22
N SER A 310 -8.27 -42.51 5.02
CA SER A 310 -8.95 -43.41 4.07
C SER A 310 -10.29 -43.95 4.58
N GLY A 311 -10.41 -44.16 5.90
CA GLY A 311 -11.56 -44.76 6.54
C GLY A 311 -11.94 -44.07 7.85
N ASP A 312 -13.22 -44.22 8.24
CA ASP A 312 -13.73 -43.65 9.50
C ASP A 312 -13.04 -44.24 10.74
N THR A 313 -12.55 -45.48 10.67
CA THR A 313 -11.83 -46.16 11.76
C THR A 313 -10.52 -45.47 12.13
N ASP A 314 -9.69 -45.11 11.15
CA ASP A 314 -8.37 -44.51 11.42
C ASP A 314 -8.51 -43.06 11.90
N HIS A 315 -9.49 -42.34 11.36
CA HIS A 315 -9.86 -41.02 11.86
C HIS A 315 -10.37 -41.09 13.31
N SER A 316 -11.22 -42.07 13.66
CA SER A 316 -11.67 -42.30 15.04
C SER A 316 -10.51 -42.59 15.99
N LEU A 317 -9.57 -43.46 15.60
CA LEU A 317 -8.37 -43.73 16.40
C LEU A 317 -7.50 -42.48 16.61
N PHE A 318 -7.35 -41.64 15.59
CA PHE A 318 -6.65 -40.37 15.68
C PHE A 318 -7.33 -39.39 16.67
N VAL A 319 -8.65 -39.24 16.59
CA VAL A 319 -9.46 -38.41 17.50
C VAL A 319 -9.36 -38.91 18.94
N LEU A 320 -9.48 -40.22 19.14
CA LEU A 320 -9.37 -40.86 20.46
C LEU A 320 -8.01 -40.58 21.12
N ARG A 321 -6.91 -40.67 20.36
CA ARG A 321 -5.55 -40.37 20.84
C ARG A 321 -5.39 -38.92 21.28
N LEU A 322 -5.92 -37.96 20.50
CA LEU A 322 -5.92 -36.54 20.87
C LEU A 322 -6.75 -36.27 22.14
N MET A 323 -7.91 -36.92 22.28
CA MET A 323 -8.73 -36.82 23.49
C MET A 323 -8.01 -37.38 24.72
N GLN A 324 -7.37 -38.54 24.60
CA GLN A 324 -6.61 -39.16 25.69
C GLN A 324 -5.39 -38.32 26.09
N GLY A 325 -4.64 -37.78 25.12
CA GLY A 325 -3.49 -36.93 25.36
C GLY A 325 -3.86 -35.62 26.04
N THR A 326 -4.86 -34.90 25.53
CA THR A 326 -5.38 -33.67 26.15
C THR A 326 -5.99 -33.92 27.54
N ARG A 327 -6.70 -35.04 27.74
CA ARG A 327 -7.17 -35.47 29.07
C ARG A 327 -6.02 -35.62 30.06
N THR A 328 -4.96 -36.30 29.65
CA THR A 328 -3.78 -36.57 30.50
C THR A 328 -3.10 -35.28 30.91
N ILE A 329 -2.94 -34.34 29.97
CA ILE A 329 -2.38 -33.02 30.24
C ILE A 329 -3.22 -32.23 31.26
N ILE A 330 -4.56 -32.22 31.13
CA ILE A 330 -5.45 -31.53 32.07
C ILE A 330 -5.33 -32.12 33.48
N LEU A 331 -5.34 -33.46 33.59
CA LEU A 331 -5.28 -34.15 34.88
C LEU A 331 -3.92 -33.96 35.58
N GLN A 332 -2.82 -34.03 34.84
CA GLN A 332 -1.48 -33.84 35.38
C GLN A 332 -1.13 -32.37 35.63
N SER A 333 -1.83 -31.44 34.97
CA SER A 333 -1.52 -29.99 34.96
C SER A 333 -0.05 -29.70 34.59
N HIS A 334 0.56 -30.58 33.79
CA HIS A 334 1.97 -30.50 33.39
C HIS A 334 2.20 -29.30 32.47
N GLY A 335 3.19 -28.46 32.78
CA GLY A 335 3.56 -27.28 31.97
C GLY A 335 2.59 -26.09 32.03
N MET A 336 1.47 -26.17 32.75
CA MET A 336 0.41 -25.15 32.77
C MET A 336 0.73 -23.86 33.54
N ASN A 337 1.85 -23.83 34.26
CA ASN A 337 2.35 -22.62 34.94
C ASN A 337 3.03 -21.65 33.97
N ASP A 338 3.50 -22.16 32.83
CA ASP A 338 4.13 -21.35 31.79
C ASP A 338 3.06 -20.75 30.85
N THR A 339 3.26 -19.48 30.47
CA THR A 339 2.25 -18.73 29.70
C THR A 339 2.19 -19.22 28.25
N ASP A 340 3.34 -19.57 27.67
CA ASP A 340 3.42 -20.00 26.27
C ASP A 340 2.79 -21.38 26.09
N ASN A 341 3.14 -22.34 26.96
CA ASN A 341 2.49 -23.66 26.99
C ASN A 341 0.97 -23.57 27.19
N TYR A 342 0.51 -22.71 28.10
CA TYR A 342 -0.92 -22.52 28.37
C TYR A 342 -1.68 -22.01 27.13
N ASN A 343 -1.11 -21.00 26.46
CA ASN A 343 -1.69 -20.44 25.24
C ASN A 343 -1.74 -21.46 24.10
N GLU A 344 -0.65 -22.21 23.88
CA GLU A 344 -0.61 -23.25 22.86
C GLU A 344 -1.58 -24.40 23.15
N PHE A 345 -1.74 -24.79 24.42
CA PHE A 345 -2.73 -25.80 24.80
C PHE A 345 -4.19 -25.31 24.56
N CYS A 346 -4.48 -24.04 24.85
CA CYS A 346 -5.78 -23.45 24.50
C CYS A 346 -6.01 -23.46 22.98
N ARG A 347 -4.98 -23.14 22.19
CA ARG A 347 -5.03 -23.24 20.72
C ARG A 347 -5.28 -24.68 20.27
N LEU A 348 -4.64 -25.67 20.91
CA LEU A 348 -4.85 -27.09 20.61
C LEU A 348 -6.31 -27.49 20.79
N LEU A 349 -6.92 -27.17 21.93
CA LEU A 349 -8.33 -27.48 22.20
C LEU A 349 -9.27 -26.79 21.20
N PHE A 350 -8.99 -25.52 20.89
CA PHE A 350 -9.77 -24.76 19.91
C PHE A 350 -9.69 -25.39 18.51
N ARG A 351 -8.47 -25.64 18.01
CA ARG A 351 -8.23 -26.28 16.70
C ARG A 351 -8.87 -27.65 16.62
N PHE A 352 -8.64 -28.48 17.63
CA PHE A 352 -9.18 -29.82 17.68
C PHE A 352 -10.71 -29.83 17.58
N ARG A 353 -11.39 -28.95 18.33
CA ARG A 353 -12.84 -28.80 18.26
C ARG A 353 -13.33 -28.18 16.94
N ALA A 354 -12.57 -27.27 16.35
CA ALA A 354 -12.94 -26.62 15.10
C ALA A 354 -12.89 -27.58 13.90
N VAL A 355 -11.93 -28.51 13.91
CA VAL A 355 -11.70 -29.43 12.79
C VAL A 355 -12.53 -30.71 12.90
N VAL A 356 -12.76 -31.23 14.11
CA VAL A 356 -13.54 -32.46 14.32
C VAL A 356 -15.01 -32.13 14.60
N PRO A 357 -15.95 -32.61 13.77
CA PRO A 357 -17.37 -32.42 14.01
C PRO A 357 -17.83 -33.02 15.34
N LEU A 358 -18.78 -32.36 16.01
CA LEU A 358 -19.34 -32.83 17.28
C LEU A 358 -19.96 -34.24 17.15
N SER A 359 -20.54 -34.57 16.00
CA SER A 359 -21.12 -35.89 15.72
C SER A 359 -20.11 -37.03 15.78
N ASP A 360 -18.83 -36.74 15.52
CA ASP A 360 -17.76 -37.73 15.54
C ASP A 360 -17.16 -37.82 16.95
N LEU A 361 -16.97 -36.68 17.63
CA LEU A 361 -16.49 -36.64 19.02
C LEU A 361 -17.40 -37.41 19.99
N VAL A 362 -18.73 -37.30 19.87
CA VAL A 362 -19.68 -37.94 20.79
C VAL A 362 -19.67 -39.47 20.68
N LYS A 363 -19.22 -40.02 19.55
CA LYS A 363 -19.15 -41.48 19.33
C LYS A 363 -17.93 -42.11 20.00
N GLU A 364 -16.92 -41.31 20.33
CA GLU A 364 -15.67 -41.82 20.89
C GLU A 364 -15.79 -42.19 22.36
N GLN A 365 -15.12 -43.27 22.75
CA GLN A 365 -15.12 -43.75 24.13
C GLN A 365 -14.41 -42.74 25.06
N GLY A 366 -15.07 -42.36 26.15
CA GLY A 366 -14.53 -41.40 27.12
C GLY A 366 -14.83 -39.92 26.82
N TYR A 367 -15.68 -39.62 25.83
CA TYR A 367 -16.10 -38.25 25.51
C TYR A 367 -16.73 -37.50 26.69
N GLU A 368 -17.63 -38.13 27.44
CA GLU A 368 -18.36 -37.50 28.55
C GLU A 368 -17.41 -37.03 29.67
N GLU A 369 -16.42 -37.86 29.99
CA GLU A 369 -15.38 -37.51 30.97
C GLU A 369 -14.48 -36.39 30.43
N TRP A 370 -14.04 -36.51 29.17
CA TRP A 370 -13.16 -35.52 28.53
C TRP A 370 -13.80 -34.14 28.44
N ILE A 371 -15.06 -34.04 27.99
CA ILE A 371 -15.73 -32.74 27.84
C ILE A 371 -15.97 -32.07 29.19
N THR A 372 -16.23 -32.86 30.24
CA THR A 372 -16.36 -32.35 31.61
C THR A 372 -15.03 -31.76 32.10
N LEU A 373 -13.91 -32.46 31.87
CA LEU A 373 -12.57 -31.96 32.21
C LEU A 373 -12.19 -30.70 31.44
N VAL A 374 -12.51 -30.63 30.15
CA VAL A 374 -12.29 -29.42 29.32
C VAL A 374 -13.16 -28.27 29.80
N ALA A 375 -14.42 -28.52 30.17
CA ALA A 375 -15.31 -27.51 30.72
C ALA A 375 -14.79 -26.97 32.06
N ASP A 376 -14.38 -27.84 32.98
CA ASP A 376 -13.79 -27.45 34.26
C ASP A 376 -12.48 -26.66 34.07
N PHE A 377 -11.62 -27.09 33.16
CA PHE A 377 -10.42 -26.35 32.77
C PHE A 377 -10.77 -24.95 32.26
N THR A 378 -11.77 -24.84 31.38
CA THR A 378 -12.23 -23.58 30.80
C THR A 378 -12.86 -22.66 31.85
N ILE A 379 -13.63 -23.19 32.79
CA ILE A 379 -14.20 -22.43 33.91
C ILE A 379 -13.07 -21.90 34.81
N LYS A 380 -12.09 -22.74 35.17
CA LYS A 380 -10.89 -22.32 35.93
C LYS A 380 -10.09 -21.26 35.17
N ALA A 381 -9.97 -21.37 33.85
CA ALA A 381 -9.34 -20.37 32.98
C ALA A 381 -10.04 -19.01 33.08
N PHE A 382 -11.38 -18.99 33.03
CA PHE A 382 -12.18 -17.75 33.14
C PHE A 382 -12.19 -17.14 34.54
N GLN A 383 -12.06 -17.97 35.59
CA GLN A 383 -11.94 -17.51 36.97
C GLN A 383 -10.57 -16.90 37.27
N SER A 384 -9.53 -17.24 36.51
CA SER A 384 -8.22 -16.59 36.59
C SER A 384 -8.28 -15.18 36.01
N TRP A 385 -8.01 -14.17 36.85
CA TRP A 385 -8.04 -12.74 36.50
C TRP A 385 -7.15 -12.38 35.30
N LYS A 386 -6.17 -13.23 34.97
CA LYS A 386 -5.24 -13.05 33.85
C LYS A 386 -5.89 -13.20 32.47
N PHE A 387 -6.97 -13.99 32.32
CA PHE A 387 -7.52 -14.36 31.00
C PHE A 387 -8.95 -13.86 30.73
N ARG A 388 -9.62 -13.31 31.74
CA ARG A 388 -11.03 -12.86 31.68
C ARG A 388 -11.34 -11.83 30.59
N LYS A 389 -10.38 -10.97 30.23
CA LYS A 389 -10.59 -9.91 29.21
C LYS A 389 -10.76 -10.44 27.78
N SER A 390 -10.32 -11.67 27.49
CA SER A 390 -10.25 -12.19 26.12
C SER A 390 -11.45 -13.03 25.68
N TYR A 391 -12.35 -13.45 26.59
CA TYR A 391 -13.32 -14.51 26.31
C TYR A 391 -14.80 -14.19 26.60
N ILE A 392 -15.12 -13.03 27.16
CA ILE A 392 -16.53 -12.63 27.34
C ILE A 392 -17.02 -11.96 26.04
N GLY A 393 -17.54 -12.78 25.12
CA GLY A 393 -18.23 -12.36 23.89
C GLY A 393 -19.77 -12.34 24.02
N GLU A 394 -20.42 -11.67 23.06
CA GLU A 394 -21.87 -11.36 22.98
C GLU A 394 -22.88 -12.48 23.28
N PRO A 395 -22.66 -13.79 22.97
CA PRO A 395 -23.72 -14.79 23.15
C PRO A 395 -24.07 -15.12 24.61
N SER A 396 -23.18 -14.80 25.56
CA SER A 396 -23.34 -15.08 27.00
C SER A 396 -24.01 -13.95 27.79
N ALA A 397 -24.37 -12.83 27.13
CA ALA A 397 -24.84 -11.63 27.81
C ALA A 397 -26.13 -11.82 28.63
N LYS A 398 -27.05 -12.71 28.20
CA LYS A 398 -28.34 -12.91 28.88
C LYS A 398 -28.21 -13.48 30.30
N SER A 399 -27.28 -14.40 30.56
CA SER A 399 -27.07 -14.92 31.93
C SER A 399 -26.31 -13.94 32.82
N VAL A 400 -25.45 -13.10 32.23
CA VAL A 400 -24.72 -12.03 32.92
C VAL A 400 -25.69 -10.98 33.49
N TYR A 401 -26.74 -10.63 32.73
CA TYR A 401 -27.74 -9.68 33.21
C TYR A 401 -28.57 -10.22 34.38
N ASN A 402 -28.76 -11.54 34.55
CA ASN A 402 -29.51 -12.06 35.71
C ASN A 402 -28.83 -11.69 37.03
N SER A 403 -27.51 -11.90 37.14
CA SER A 403 -26.74 -11.50 38.34
C SER A 403 -26.62 -9.98 38.49
N MET A 404 -26.53 -9.24 37.38
CA MET A 404 -26.51 -7.77 37.42
C MET A 404 -27.89 -7.16 37.75
N THR A 405 -28.99 -7.83 37.41
CA THR A 405 -30.35 -7.43 37.77
C THR A 405 -30.52 -7.54 39.27
N GLU A 406 -30.12 -8.68 39.86
CA GLU A 406 -30.21 -8.91 41.31
C GLU A 406 -29.32 -7.97 42.13
N SER A 407 -28.13 -7.63 41.63
CA SER A 407 -27.15 -6.82 42.39
C SER A 407 -27.23 -5.31 42.12
N PHE A 408 -27.58 -4.89 40.90
CA PHE A 408 -27.49 -3.51 40.43
C PHE A 408 -28.74 -3.01 39.69
N GLY A 409 -29.77 -3.84 39.49
CA GLY A 409 -30.99 -3.47 38.77
C GLY A 409 -30.84 -3.37 37.23
N ILE A 410 -29.73 -3.85 36.66
CA ILE A 410 -29.44 -3.76 35.23
C ILE A 410 -30.03 -4.98 34.53
N SER A 411 -31.16 -4.78 33.83
CA SER A 411 -31.97 -5.88 33.27
C SER A 411 -31.64 -6.18 31.81
N ASN A 412 -31.12 -5.19 31.08
CA ASN A 412 -30.88 -5.31 29.66
C ASN A 412 -29.65 -4.48 29.20
N GLN A 413 -29.29 -4.64 27.93
CA GLN A 413 -28.18 -3.93 27.31
C GLN A 413 -28.37 -2.40 27.29
N ILE A 414 -29.60 -1.89 27.19
CA ILE A 414 -29.90 -0.44 27.18
C ILE A 414 -29.64 0.15 28.57
N ASP A 415 -30.03 -0.54 29.64
CA ASP A 415 -29.78 -0.12 31.02
C ASP A 415 -28.27 -0.06 31.30
N MET A 416 -27.52 -1.06 30.84
CA MET A 416 -26.05 -1.06 30.96
C MET A 416 -25.42 0.10 30.18
N LEU A 417 -25.92 0.37 28.97
CA LEU A 417 -25.49 1.53 28.19
C LEU A 417 -25.84 2.85 28.89
N ASP A 418 -26.99 2.94 29.57
CA ASP A 418 -27.34 4.13 30.35
C ASP A 418 -26.38 4.33 31.53
N VAL A 419 -26.01 3.27 32.26
CA VAL A 419 -24.98 3.34 33.32
C VAL A 419 -23.63 3.82 32.77
N ILE A 420 -23.21 3.31 31.61
CA ILE A 420 -21.98 3.76 30.94
C ILE A 420 -22.11 5.25 30.54
N MET A 421 -23.27 5.66 30.03
CA MET A 421 -23.54 7.06 29.68
C MET A 421 -23.55 7.97 30.90
N GLN A 422 -24.13 7.55 32.03
CA GLN A 422 -24.07 8.27 33.29
C GLN A 422 -22.61 8.45 33.74
N LYS A 423 -21.77 7.41 33.56
CA LYS A 423 -20.35 7.50 33.85
C LYS A 423 -19.62 8.47 32.91
N ILE A 424 -19.93 8.46 31.62
CA ILE A 424 -19.41 9.43 30.64
C ILE A 424 -19.78 10.85 31.06
N VAL A 425 -21.05 11.13 31.36
CA VAL A 425 -21.51 12.46 31.81
C VAL A 425 -20.85 12.86 33.13
N THR A 426 -20.70 11.94 34.08
CA THR A 426 -19.99 12.16 35.35
C THR A 426 -18.53 12.56 35.11
N ASN A 427 -17.83 11.86 34.22
CA ASN A 427 -16.46 12.17 33.85
C ASN A 427 -16.38 13.56 33.20
N LEU A 428 -17.28 13.89 32.27
CA LEU A 428 -17.32 15.19 31.60
C LEU A 428 -17.64 16.36 32.55
N ARG A 429 -18.42 16.12 33.62
CA ARG A 429 -18.82 17.14 34.59
C ARG A 429 -17.79 17.37 35.68
N TYR A 430 -17.27 16.30 36.30
CA TYR A 430 -16.43 16.41 37.50
C TYR A 430 -14.94 16.31 37.23
N TRP A 431 -14.53 15.67 36.12
CA TRP A 431 -13.13 15.45 35.79
C TRP A 431 -12.62 16.33 34.66
N ALA A 432 -13.28 17.49 34.47
CA ALA A 432 -12.91 18.48 33.46
C ALA A 432 -11.41 18.82 33.49
N ASN A 433 -10.79 18.94 34.67
CA ASN A 433 -9.38 19.30 34.80
C ASN A 433 -8.40 18.22 34.26
N ASN A 434 -8.84 16.99 34.02
CA ASN A 434 -8.00 15.89 33.53
C ASN A 434 -8.22 15.66 32.02
N GLY A 435 -7.47 16.39 31.19
CA GLY A 435 -7.54 16.31 29.72
C GLY A 435 -7.44 14.89 29.13
N PRO A 436 -6.44 14.06 29.52
CA PRO A 436 -6.33 12.68 29.05
C PRO A 436 -7.54 11.81 29.40
N LEU A 437 -8.09 11.92 30.61
CA LEU A 437 -9.27 11.16 31.04
C LEU A 437 -10.51 11.57 30.22
N ILE A 438 -10.68 12.86 29.97
CA ILE A 438 -11.76 13.37 29.10
C ILE A 438 -11.60 12.84 27.69
N ARG A 439 -10.36 12.79 27.17
CA ARG A 439 -10.09 12.25 25.84
C ARG A 439 -10.46 10.77 25.76
N GLN A 440 -10.00 9.94 26.69
CA GLN A 440 -10.37 8.52 26.77
C GLN A 440 -11.88 8.31 26.94
N THR A 441 -12.54 9.18 27.72
CA THR A 441 -14.00 9.15 27.90
C THR A 441 -14.74 9.43 26.60
N LEU A 442 -14.28 10.39 25.80
CA LEU A 442 -14.87 10.71 24.50
C LEU A 442 -14.51 9.70 23.42
N ASP A 443 -13.32 9.11 23.46
CA ASP A 443 -12.94 8.01 22.56
C ASP A 443 -13.86 6.80 22.84
N LEU A 444 -14.09 6.44 24.11
CA LEU A 444 -15.09 5.42 24.50
C LEU A 444 -16.50 5.79 23.98
N PHE A 445 -16.94 7.04 24.16
CA PHE A 445 -18.25 7.48 23.67
C PHE A 445 -18.34 7.38 22.14
N ASN A 446 -17.27 7.73 21.42
CA ASN A 446 -17.22 7.61 19.96
C ASN A 446 -17.22 6.14 19.51
N ASP A 447 -16.54 5.25 20.23
CA ASP A 447 -16.50 3.83 19.91
C ASP A 447 -17.88 3.20 20.10
N LEU A 448 -18.59 3.54 21.18
CA LEU A 448 -19.99 3.14 21.39
C LEU A 448 -20.92 3.67 20.29
N ALA A 449 -20.66 4.87 19.78
CA ALA A 449 -21.42 5.51 18.71
C ALA A 449 -21.00 5.05 17.29
N SER A 450 -20.02 4.17 17.15
CA SER A 450 -19.53 3.70 15.84
C SER A 450 -20.31 2.50 15.28
N GLY A 451 -20.84 1.64 16.16
CA GLY A 451 -21.64 0.46 15.77
C GLY A 451 -23.11 0.80 15.54
N TYR A 452 -23.69 0.32 14.44
CA TYR A 452 -25.08 0.63 14.07
C TYR A 452 -26.12 0.25 15.14
N SER A 453 -26.02 -0.95 15.73
CA SER A 453 -26.93 -1.42 16.78
C SER A 453 -26.74 -0.68 18.10
N ALA A 454 -25.49 -0.50 18.52
CA ALA A 454 -25.12 0.23 19.73
C ALA A 454 -25.58 1.69 19.67
N LEU A 455 -25.37 2.37 18.54
CA LEU A 455 -25.77 3.76 18.31
C LEU A 455 -27.28 3.97 18.44
N ARG A 456 -28.09 3.07 17.87
CA ARG A 456 -29.56 3.11 18.01
C ARG A 456 -30.02 2.87 19.45
N ASN A 457 -29.39 1.92 20.15
CA ASN A 457 -29.69 1.67 21.56
C ASN A 457 -29.25 2.84 22.45
N LEU A 458 -28.15 3.51 22.12
CA LEU A 458 -27.64 4.67 22.84
C LEU A 458 -28.62 5.84 22.77
N ARG A 459 -29.19 6.14 21.60
CA ARG A 459 -30.25 7.17 21.45
C ARG A 459 -31.47 6.90 22.34
N LYS A 460 -31.78 5.63 22.63
CA LYS A 460 -32.91 5.23 23.48
C LYS A 460 -32.63 5.38 24.97
N THR A 461 -31.39 5.59 25.41
CA THR A 461 -31.07 5.78 26.84
C THR A 461 -31.58 7.13 27.35
N GLU A 462 -31.97 7.18 28.64
CA GLU A 462 -32.50 8.39 29.26
C GLU A 462 -31.43 9.49 29.37
N THR A 463 -30.23 9.09 29.80
CA THR A 463 -29.09 10.00 29.95
C THR A 463 -28.74 10.67 28.62
N THR A 464 -28.77 9.93 27.51
CA THR A 464 -28.46 10.46 26.18
C THR A 464 -29.54 11.41 25.67
N ARG A 465 -30.83 11.09 25.88
CA ARG A 465 -31.94 12.00 25.54
C ARG A 465 -31.85 13.32 26.32
N TYR A 466 -31.57 13.24 27.62
CA TYR A 466 -31.34 14.43 28.45
C TYR A 466 -30.16 15.25 27.93
N LEU A 467 -29.06 14.58 27.54
CA LEU A 467 -27.87 15.22 27.00
C LEU A 467 -28.17 15.94 25.67
N LEU A 468 -28.91 15.30 24.75
CA LEU A 468 -29.31 15.91 23.48
C LEU A 468 -30.15 17.18 23.67
N GLN A 469 -31.00 17.25 24.71
CA GLN A 469 -31.83 18.42 24.99
C GLN A 469 -31.08 19.55 25.75
N ASN A 470 -30.03 19.22 26.51
CA ASN A 470 -29.38 20.15 27.45
C ASN A 470 -27.88 20.35 27.20
N HIS A 471 -27.40 20.03 25.98
CA HIS A 471 -25.97 20.04 25.62
C HIS A 471 -25.29 21.43 25.59
N MET A 472 -26.05 22.53 25.62
CA MET A 472 -25.51 23.91 25.70
C MET A 472 -25.92 24.67 26.96
N ASN A 473 -26.69 24.04 27.87
CA ASN A 473 -27.21 24.73 29.04
C ASN A 473 -26.11 25.03 30.05
N SER A 474 -26.04 26.27 30.52
CA SER A 474 -25.09 26.73 31.54
C SER A 474 -25.20 25.97 32.87
N ASN A 475 -26.35 25.33 33.13
CA ASN A 475 -26.58 24.49 34.31
C ASN A 475 -25.94 23.09 34.24
N THR A 476 -25.60 22.58 33.05
CA THR A 476 -24.97 21.25 32.90
C THR A 476 -23.44 21.28 32.97
N GLN A 477 -22.81 22.47 32.92
CA GLN A 477 -21.36 22.75 33.05
C GLN A 477 -20.44 21.59 32.62
N LEU A 478 -20.66 21.07 31.42
CA LEU A 478 -19.80 20.05 30.83
C LEU A 478 -18.47 20.71 30.47
N PHE A 479 -17.35 20.07 30.85
CA PHE A 479 -15.98 20.59 30.70
C PHE A 479 -15.53 21.69 31.68
N GLY A 480 -16.28 21.98 32.76
CA GLY A 480 -15.86 22.86 33.85
C GLY A 480 -15.77 24.35 33.49
N ILE A 481 -15.56 25.22 34.50
CA ILE A 481 -15.37 26.66 34.31
C ILE A 481 -13.89 26.91 34.01
N ASP A 482 -13.56 27.30 32.78
CA ASP A 482 -12.25 27.84 32.43
C ASP A 482 -12.09 29.23 33.09
N GLN A 483 -11.73 29.27 34.38
CA GLN A 483 -11.35 30.54 35.03
C GLN A 483 -10.05 31.12 34.43
N ASP A 484 -9.22 30.29 33.78
CA ASP A 484 -7.89 30.66 33.27
C ASP A 484 -7.75 30.70 31.74
N GLY A 485 -8.86 30.70 30.98
CA GLY A 485 -8.81 30.95 29.53
C GLY A 485 -7.93 29.97 28.73
N GLY A 486 -7.70 28.77 29.26
CA GLY A 486 -6.83 27.77 28.65
C GLY A 486 -7.62 26.87 27.71
N GLY A 487 -7.32 26.92 26.41
CA GLY A 487 -7.89 26.07 25.37
C GLY A 487 -7.67 24.55 25.48
N LYS A 488 -7.60 23.99 26.69
CA LYS A 488 -7.27 22.60 27.02
C LYS A 488 -8.27 21.61 26.42
N HIS A 489 -9.57 21.95 26.35
CA HIS A 489 -10.62 21.03 25.87
C HIS A 489 -11.12 21.31 24.45
N ARG A 490 -10.47 22.22 23.69
CA ARG A 490 -10.96 22.63 22.35
C ARG A 490 -11.18 21.46 21.38
N HIS A 491 -10.27 20.48 21.36
CA HIS A 491 -10.40 19.30 20.50
C HIS A 491 -11.44 18.31 21.03
N ASN A 492 -11.60 18.24 22.35
CA ASN A 492 -12.53 17.35 23.02
C ASN A 492 -13.98 17.83 22.84
N ARG A 493 -14.25 19.14 22.90
CA ARG A 493 -15.57 19.72 22.60
C ARG A 493 -16.03 19.45 21.17
N MET A 494 -15.15 19.62 20.18
CA MET A 494 -15.44 19.30 18.78
C MET A 494 -15.81 17.82 18.61
N LEU A 495 -15.05 16.91 19.22
CA LEU A 495 -15.33 15.47 19.17
C LEU A 495 -16.66 15.15 19.86
N TYR A 496 -16.94 15.78 21.01
CA TYR A 496 -18.20 15.63 21.72
C TYR A 496 -19.42 15.99 20.85
N TYR A 497 -19.41 17.15 20.19
CA TYR A 497 -20.50 17.55 19.30
C TYR A 497 -20.59 16.69 18.04
N GLN A 498 -19.45 16.20 17.54
CA GLN A 498 -19.45 15.21 16.47
C GLN A 498 -20.17 13.92 16.90
N ILE A 499 -19.90 13.40 18.10
CA ILE A 499 -20.55 12.18 18.60
C ILE A 499 -22.04 12.43 18.86
N LEU A 500 -22.41 13.54 19.51
CA LEU A 500 -23.81 13.88 19.75
C LEU A 500 -24.61 13.99 18.46
N CYS A 501 -24.04 14.61 17.42
CA CYS A 501 -24.67 14.72 16.12
C CYS A 501 -24.87 13.34 15.46
N LYS A 502 -23.90 12.41 15.59
CA LYS A 502 -24.09 11.02 15.15
C LYS A 502 -25.25 10.34 15.88
N VAL A 503 -25.37 10.56 17.18
CA VAL A 503 -26.46 10.00 18.01
C VAL A 503 -27.81 10.60 17.64
N LEU A 504 -27.88 11.91 17.37
CA LEU A 504 -29.09 12.58 16.89
C LEU A 504 -29.61 11.89 15.62
N PHE A 505 -28.73 11.69 14.63
CA PHE A 505 -29.06 11.06 13.36
C PHE A 505 -29.08 9.51 13.37
N ALA A 506 -29.08 8.88 14.55
CA ALA A 506 -29.13 7.42 14.67
C ALA A 506 -30.46 6.80 14.19
N GLU A 507 -31.53 7.58 14.18
CA GLU A 507 -32.84 7.25 13.61
C GLU A 507 -33.35 8.48 12.84
N GLU A 508 -34.45 8.37 12.11
CA GLU A 508 -35.00 9.51 11.37
C GLU A 508 -35.29 10.69 12.32
N VAL A 509 -34.84 11.88 11.94
CA VAL A 509 -34.97 13.12 12.72
C VAL A 509 -35.98 14.01 12.00
N SER A 510 -36.92 14.57 12.76
CA SER A 510 -37.83 15.60 12.27
C SER A 510 -37.19 16.98 12.30
N ASP A 511 -37.66 17.90 11.46
CA ASP A 511 -37.15 19.27 11.40
C ASP A 511 -37.24 19.96 12.77
N LEU A 512 -38.33 19.72 13.52
CA LEU A 512 -38.53 20.23 14.89
C LEU A 512 -37.49 19.70 15.88
N GLU A 513 -37.11 18.43 15.80
CA GLU A 513 -36.06 17.85 16.66
C GLU A 513 -34.68 18.43 16.33
N PHE A 514 -34.42 18.68 15.05
CA PHE A 514 -33.19 19.33 14.60
C PHE A 514 -33.14 20.79 15.10
N ASP A 515 -34.21 21.55 14.93
CA ASP A 515 -34.31 22.94 15.40
C ASP A 515 -34.16 23.03 16.92
N ALA A 516 -34.79 22.13 17.67
CA ALA A 516 -34.63 22.06 19.12
C ALA A 516 -33.18 21.79 19.54
N PHE A 517 -32.47 20.92 18.81
CA PHE A 517 -31.05 20.68 19.03
C PHE A 517 -30.19 21.91 18.67
N MET A 518 -30.48 22.59 17.57
CA MET A 518 -29.69 23.74 17.11
C MET A 518 -29.99 25.04 17.88
N LYS A 519 -31.06 25.10 18.69
CA LYS A 519 -31.53 26.32 19.35
C LYS A 519 -30.46 27.01 20.22
N GLY A 520 -29.62 26.23 20.90
CA GLY A 520 -28.53 26.78 21.71
C GLY A 520 -27.44 27.48 20.87
N PHE A 521 -27.21 27.00 19.64
CA PHE A 521 -26.30 27.64 18.70
C PHE A 521 -26.94 28.87 18.06
N GLU A 522 -28.23 28.80 17.72
CA GLU A 522 -29.02 29.91 17.16
C GLU A 522 -28.95 31.14 18.06
N LEU A 523 -29.20 31.00 19.37
CA LEU A 523 -29.11 32.12 20.31
C LEU A 523 -27.73 32.80 20.32
N ARG A 524 -26.64 32.02 20.28
CA ARG A 524 -25.27 32.57 20.22
C ARG A 524 -24.97 33.23 18.88
N LEU A 525 -25.48 32.68 17.79
CA LEU A 525 -25.30 33.24 16.46
C LEU A 525 -26.12 34.53 16.29
N ASP A 526 -27.33 34.61 16.84
CA ASP A 526 -28.16 35.82 16.86
C ASP A 526 -27.45 36.97 17.61
N GLU A 527 -26.85 36.69 18.77
CA GLU A 527 -26.04 37.68 19.51
C GLU A 527 -24.86 38.19 18.67
N LEU A 528 -24.20 37.31 17.93
CA LEU A 528 -23.09 37.67 17.04
C LEU A 528 -23.57 38.39 15.77
N ALA A 529 -24.76 38.06 15.26
CA ALA A 529 -25.36 38.67 14.08
C ALA A 529 -25.73 40.15 14.31
N GLN A 530 -26.08 40.51 15.55
CA GLN A 530 -26.36 41.89 15.96
C GLN A 530 -25.12 42.80 15.86
N LEU A 531 -23.90 42.23 15.83
CA LEU A 531 -22.67 43.00 15.68
C LEU A 531 -22.50 43.45 14.22
N THR A 532 -22.60 44.75 13.99
CA THR A 532 -22.54 45.33 12.63
C THR A 532 -21.18 45.90 12.25
N THR A 533 -20.28 46.15 13.21
CA THR A 533 -18.98 46.81 12.97
C THR A 533 -17.78 45.91 13.28
N ILE A 534 -16.68 46.08 12.55
CA ILE A 534 -15.43 45.31 12.75
C ILE A 534 -14.87 45.52 14.16
N HIS A 535 -14.94 46.73 14.70
CA HIS A 535 -14.48 47.03 16.06
C HIS A 535 -15.27 46.26 17.14
N ALA A 536 -16.58 46.04 16.92
CA ALA A 536 -17.37 45.22 17.83
C ALA A 536 -16.91 43.74 17.81
N PHE A 537 -16.48 43.24 16.64
CA PHE A 537 -15.90 41.91 16.53
C PHE A 537 -14.54 41.77 17.24
N GLN A 538 -13.78 42.87 17.40
CA GLN A 538 -12.44 42.87 18.02
C GLN A 538 -12.45 42.74 19.57
N GLN A 539 -13.60 42.44 20.16
CA GLN A 539 -13.70 42.16 21.59
C GLN A 539 -13.20 40.74 21.94
N VAL A 540 -12.50 40.59 23.07
CA VAL A 540 -11.96 39.28 23.52
C VAL A 540 -13.06 38.25 23.77
N GLN A 541 -14.24 38.68 24.22
CA GLN A 541 -15.40 37.82 24.44
C GLN A 541 -15.94 37.28 23.09
N VAL A 542 -16.08 38.16 22.09
CA VAL A 542 -16.51 37.80 20.73
C VAL A 542 -15.50 36.86 20.07
N LYS A 543 -14.19 37.12 20.24
CA LYS A 543 -13.13 36.20 19.78
C LYS A 543 -13.33 34.78 20.31
N ARG A 544 -13.56 34.63 21.62
CA ARG A 544 -13.80 33.31 22.24
C ARG A 544 -15.08 32.67 21.69
N ALA A 545 -16.15 33.45 21.57
CA ALA A 545 -17.41 32.97 20.99
C ALA A 545 -17.23 32.45 19.55
N LEU A 546 -16.48 33.16 18.70
CA LEU A 546 -16.16 32.72 17.34
C LEU A 546 -15.37 31.40 17.34
N GLU A 547 -14.32 31.30 18.16
CA GLU A 547 -13.48 30.10 18.22
C GLU A 547 -14.24 28.86 18.70
N GLU A 548 -15.15 29.03 19.66
CA GLU A 548 -15.92 27.96 20.25
C GLU A 548 -17.07 27.53 19.33
N THR A 549 -17.92 28.48 18.93
CA THR A 549 -19.12 28.22 18.13
C THR A 549 -18.76 27.55 16.80
N PHE A 550 -17.83 28.11 16.02
CA PHE A 550 -17.49 27.54 14.70
C PHE A 550 -16.69 26.24 14.77
N ARG A 551 -16.00 25.99 15.89
CA ARG A 551 -15.33 24.71 16.13
C ARG A 551 -16.33 23.62 16.47
N ASP A 552 -17.31 23.94 17.30
CA ASP A 552 -18.38 23.04 17.71
C ASP A 552 -19.31 22.73 16.52
N LEU A 553 -19.71 23.74 15.74
CA LEU A 553 -20.47 23.57 14.49
C LEU A 553 -19.71 22.73 13.45
N ARG A 554 -18.39 22.91 13.34
CA ARG A 554 -17.57 22.04 12.50
C ARG A 554 -17.66 20.57 12.94
N GLY A 555 -17.67 20.29 14.24
CA GLY A 555 -17.88 18.96 14.79
C GLY A 555 -19.24 18.38 14.40
N VAL A 556 -20.31 19.17 14.51
CA VAL A 556 -21.67 18.82 14.08
C VAL A 556 -21.69 18.44 12.59
N MET A 557 -21.12 19.27 11.71
CA MET A 557 -21.09 19.02 10.26
C MET A 557 -20.25 17.81 9.86
N MET A 558 -19.23 17.46 10.64
CA MET A 558 -18.40 16.27 10.38
C MET A 558 -19.15 14.95 10.54
N ALA A 559 -20.26 14.93 11.30
CA ALA A 559 -21.12 13.76 11.46
C ALA A 559 -22.22 13.66 10.38
N MET A 560 -22.44 14.71 9.60
CA MET A 560 -23.48 14.77 8.56
C MET A 560 -22.97 14.17 7.25
N HIS A 561 -23.30 12.90 7.02
CA HIS A 561 -22.91 12.16 5.82
C HIS A 561 -24.00 12.10 4.73
N SER A 562 -25.26 12.35 5.08
CA SER A 562 -26.41 12.29 4.16
C SER A 562 -26.74 13.68 3.62
N LYS A 563 -27.17 13.74 2.35
CA LYS A 563 -27.73 14.96 1.73
C LYS A 563 -28.86 15.56 2.58
N ARG A 564 -29.77 14.72 3.11
CA ARG A 564 -30.90 15.19 3.94
C ARG A 564 -30.41 15.91 5.20
N HIS A 565 -29.51 15.27 5.96
CA HIS A 565 -29.02 15.84 7.22
C HIS A 565 -28.23 17.13 7.00
N PHE A 566 -27.44 17.19 5.93
CA PHE A 566 -26.69 18.39 5.60
C PHE A 566 -27.58 19.51 5.06
N ASN A 567 -28.65 19.19 4.33
CA ASN A 567 -29.63 20.19 3.88
C ASN A 567 -30.35 20.86 5.06
N LEU A 568 -30.76 20.11 6.09
CA LEU A 568 -31.33 20.70 7.31
C LEU A 568 -30.38 21.76 7.93
N PHE A 569 -29.09 21.44 7.99
CA PHE A 569 -28.08 22.38 8.46
C PHE A 569 -27.89 23.56 7.51
N LEU A 570 -27.90 23.31 6.20
CA LEU A 570 -27.70 24.35 5.19
C LEU A 570 -28.84 25.36 5.20
N ASP A 571 -30.09 24.88 5.26
CA ASP A 571 -31.30 25.71 5.29
C ASP A 571 -31.37 26.53 6.59
N TRP A 572 -30.87 25.98 7.71
CA TRP A 572 -30.75 26.70 8.98
C TRP A 572 -29.61 27.73 9.03
N PHE A 573 -28.46 27.43 8.40
CA PHE A 573 -27.25 28.25 8.53
C PHE A 573 -27.08 29.31 7.43
N TYR A 574 -27.43 28.96 6.19
CA TYR A 574 -27.10 29.72 4.99
C TYR A 574 -28.36 30.27 4.31
N PRO A 575 -28.41 31.57 3.97
CA PRO A 575 -27.31 32.54 3.98
C PRO A 575 -27.14 33.34 5.29
N ASP A 576 -28.07 33.22 6.23
CA ASP A 576 -28.28 34.17 7.33
C ASP A 576 -27.04 34.40 8.21
N TYR A 577 -26.32 33.33 8.58
CA TYR A 577 -25.20 33.42 9.52
C TYR A 577 -23.81 33.43 8.86
N MET A 578 -23.72 33.26 7.54
CA MET A 578 -22.42 33.23 6.83
C MET A 578 -21.64 34.54 6.98
N SER A 579 -22.35 35.67 7.08
CA SER A 579 -21.75 37.00 7.26
C SER A 579 -20.89 37.11 8.53
N ILE A 580 -21.21 36.35 9.58
CA ILE A 580 -20.44 36.29 10.84
C ILE A 580 -19.05 35.70 10.59
N VAL A 581 -18.94 34.68 9.73
CA VAL A 581 -17.68 34.03 9.37
C VAL A 581 -16.78 35.01 8.62
N LEU A 582 -17.34 35.73 7.64
CA LEU A 582 -16.61 36.69 6.82
C LEU A 582 -16.11 37.88 7.64
N ARG A 583 -16.99 38.51 8.44
CA ARG A 583 -16.62 39.64 9.32
C ARG A 583 -15.66 39.21 10.43
N GLY A 584 -15.84 38.01 10.99
CA GLY A 584 -14.95 37.43 11.98
C GLY A 584 -13.53 37.23 11.45
N MET A 585 -13.39 36.81 10.19
CA MET A 585 -12.10 36.71 9.50
C MET A 585 -11.47 38.09 9.31
N GLU A 586 -12.23 39.08 8.83
CA GLU A 586 -11.74 40.45 8.63
C GLU A 586 -11.26 41.09 9.95
N ALA A 587 -11.96 40.86 11.06
CA ALA A 587 -11.62 41.41 12.37
C ALA A 587 -10.38 40.77 13.02
N TRP A 588 -10.18 39.45 12.83
CA TRP A 588 -9.16 38.66 13.53
C TRP A 588 -8.18 37.93 12.60
N VAL A 589 -7.94 38.43 11.39
CA VAL A 589 -7.03 37.80 10.42
C VAL A 589 -5.59 37.63 10.96
N GLN A 590 -5.18 38.51 11.88
CA GLN A 590 -3.88 38.49 12.55
C GLN A 590 -3.74 37.31 13.54
N ASP A 591 -4.86 36.87 14.10
CA ASP A 591 -4.88 35.78 15.06
C ASP A 591 -4.98 34.43 14.37
N THR A 592 -3.85 33.72 14.34
CA THR A 592 -3.73 32.39 13.74
C THR A 592 -4.73 31.37 14.29
N SER A 593 -5.18 31.50 15.54
CA SER A 593 -6.13 30.57 16.16
C SER A 593 -7.54 30.77 15.63
N VAL A 594 -8.01 32.02 15.57
CA VAL A 594 -9.34 32.37 15.05
C VAL A 594 -9.40 32.12 13.54
N ALA A 595 -8.43 32.63 12.78
CA ALA A 595 -8.36 32.48 11.34
C ALA A 595 -8.37 31.00 10.92
N ASN A 596 -7.54 30.16 11.57
CA ASN A 596 -7.55 28.72 11.28
C ASN A 596 -8.87 28.03 11.67
N THR A 597 -9.59 28.53 12.68
CA THR A 597 -10.86 27.94 13.09
C THR A 597 -11.94 28.23 12.06
N LEU A 598 -12.04 29.48 11.59
CA LEU A 598 -12.97 29.90 10.54
C LEU A 598 -12.63 29.26 9.18
N LEU A 599 -11.36 29.19 8.79
CA LEU A 599 -10.93 28.49 7.57
C LEU A 599 -11.26 26.99 7.62
N LYS A 600 -11.06 26.33 8.75
CA LYS A 600 -11.38 24.90 8.91
C LYS A 600 -12.88 24.62 8.93
N PHE A 601 -13.66 25.54 9.48
CA PHE A 601 -15.12 25.51 9.38
C PHE A 601 -15.53 25.61 7.92
N MET A 602 -15.03 26.63 7.20
CA MET A 602 -15.35 26.82 5.79
C MET A 602 -14.93 25.62 4.94
N ALA A 603 -13.73 25.08 5.18
CA ALA A 603 -13.26 23.88 4.49
C ALA A 603 -14.24 22.71 4.67
N GLU A 604 -14.78 22.49 5.87
CA GLU A 604 -15.77 21.44 6.11
C GLU A 604 -17.12 21.78 5.44
N PHE A 605 -17.55 23.04 5.48
CA PHE A 605 -18.78 23.54 4.87
C PHE A 605 -18.84 23.29 3.37
N VAL A 606 -17.77 23.59 2.66
CA VAL A 606 -17.69 23.42 1.19
C VAL A 606 -17.42 21.98 0.75
N HIS A 607 -17.27 21.03 1.70
CA HIS A 607 -16.86 19.68 1.37
C HIS A 607 -18.03 18.80 0.93
N ASN A 608 -18.01 18.36 -0.33
CA ASN A 608 -19.01 17.44 -0.87
C ASN A 608 -18.74 15.96 -0.53
N LYS A 609 -18.71 15.60 0.77
CA LYS A 609 -18.59 14.21 1.21
C LYS A 609 -19.86 13.43 0.86
N ASN A 610 -19.72 12.25 0.25
CA ASN A 610 -20.85 11.37 -0.10
C ASN A 610 -21.97 12.07 -0.88
N GLN A 611 -21.61 13.04 -1.73
CA GLN A 611 -22.58 13.83 -2.53
C GLN A 611 -23.60 14.61 -1.69
N ARG A 612 -23.24 15.01 -0.46
CA ARG A 612 -24.13 15.81 0.43
C ARG A 612 -24.45 17.21 -0.11
N LEU A 613 -23.56 17.81 -0.89
CA LEU A 613 -23.77 19.07 -1.60
C LEU A 613 -24.19 18.75 -3.04
N ASN A 614 -25.50 18.67 -3.27
CA ASN A 614 -26.04 18.41 -4.60
C ASN A 614 -27.28 19.30 -4.82
N PHE A 615 -27.03 20.44 -5.46
CA PHE A 615 -28.02 21.47 -5.75
C PHE A 615 -28.74 21.17 -7.06
N ASP A 616 -30.01 21.57 -7.13
CA ASP A 616 -30.72 21.59 -8.40
C ASP A 616 -30.05 22.59 -9.36
N ILE A 617 -30.13 22.35 -10.67
CA ILE A 617 -29.53 23.20 -11.71
C ILE A 617 -30.07 24.64 -11.63
N SER A 618 -31.29 24.82 -11.11
CA SER A 618 -31.91 26.13 -10.89
C SER A 618 -31.43 26.87 -9.64
N SER A 619 -30.71 26.21 -8.72
CA SER A 619 -30.33 26.79 -7.44
C SER A 619 -29.04 27.64 -7.55
N PRO A 620 -29.05 28.88 -7.04
CA PRO A 620 -27.84 29.73 -7.01
C PRO A 620 -26.87 29.36 -5.88
N ASN A 621 -27.24 28.46 -4.96
CA ASN A 621 -26.51 28.21 -3.72
C ASN A 621 -25.05 27.79 -3.95
N GLY A 622 -24.78 26.95 -4.95
CA GLY A 622 -23.41 26.54 -5.27
C GLY A 622 -22.51 27.72 -5.66
N VAL A 623 -23.04 28.68 -6.41
CA VAL A 623 -22.31 29.89 -6.82
C VAL A 623 -22.10 30.82 -5.63
N LEU A 624 -23.13 31.06 -4.82
CA LEU A 624 -23.04 31.96 -3.67
C LEU A 624 -22.06 31.44 -2.61
N ILE A 625 -22.11 30.14 -2.29
CA ILE A 625 -21.16 29.50 -1.36
C ILE A 625 -19.72 29.64 -1.85
N PHE A 626 -19.47 29.50 -3.17
CA PHE A 626 -18.15 29.71 -3.73
C PHE A 626 -17.69 31.17 -3.61
N LYS A 627 -18.59 32.14 -3.81
CA LYS A 627 -18.25 33.57 -3.63
C LYS A 627 -17.83 33.86 -2.19
N ASP A 628 -18.54 33.33 -1.21
CA ASP A 628 -18.18 33.47 0.20
C ASP A 628 -16.85 32.77 0.52
N ALA A 629 -16.62 31.58 -0.06
CA ALA A 629 -15.35 30.86 0.06
C ALA A 629 -14.17 31.66 -0.50
N SER A 630 -14.36 32.23 -1.70
CA SER A 630 -13.38 33.08 -2.38
C SER A 630 -13.07 34.32 -1.54
N GLN A 631 -14.09 35.03 -1.04
CA GLN A 631 -13.90 36.21 -0.20
C GLN A 631 -13.08 35.87 1.06
N LEU A 632 -13.40 34.77 1.74
CA LEU A 632 -12.70 34.32 2.94
C LEU A 632 -11.21 34.02 2.66
N VAL A 633 -10.94 33.27 1.59
CA VAL A 633 -9.56 32.93 1.16
C VAL A 633 -8.79 34.19 0.76
N CYS A 634 -9.41 35.11 0.03
CA CYS A 634 -8.78 36.36 -0.40
C CYS A 634 -8.45 37.27 0.79
N THR A 635 -9.36 37.39 1.77
CA THR A 635 -9.12 38.19 2.98
C THR A 635 -7.98 37.63 3.82
N TYR A 636 -7.93 36.31 4.01
CA TYR A 636 -6.79 35.68 4.68
C TYR A 636 -5.49 35.80 3.88
N GLY A 637 -5.58 35.57 2.56
CA GLY A 637 -4.46 35.62 1.62
C GLY A 637 -3.73 36.95 1.62
N ARG A 638 -4.46 38.07 1.59
CA ARG A 638 -3.88 39.43 1.68
C ARG A 638 -2.97 39.59 2.89
N HIS A 639 -3.43 39.18 4.07
CA HIS A 639 -2.68 39.34 5.31
C HIS A 639 -1.50 38.36 5.43
N ILE A 640 -1.68 37.08 5.07
CA ILE A 640 -0.64 36.07 5.30
C ILE A 640 0.57 36.21 4.36
N LEU A 641 0.38 36.81 3.18
CA LEU A 641 1.45 37.11 2.23
C LEU A 641 2.40 38.18 2.76
N GLU A 642 1.88 39.18 3.49
CA GLU A 642 2.68 40.24 4.11
C GLU A 642 3.43 39.75 5.37
N LYS A 643 2.97 38.66 6.00
CA LYS A 643 3.58 38.11 7.21
C LYS A 643 4.93 37.45 6.93
N THR A 644 6.00 38.04 7.47
CA THR A 644 7.36 37.48 7.50
C THR A 644 7.59 36.69 8.78
N VAL A 645 8.02 35.43 8.68
CA VAL A 645 8.36 34.57 9.83
C VAL A 645 9.84 34.22 9.74
N THR A 646 10.63 34.64 10.73
CA THR A 646 12.10 34.50 10.75
C THR A 646 12.58 33.20 11.40
N LEU A 647 11.75 32.55 12.24
CA LEU A 647 12.09 31.31 12.94
C LEU A 647 11.56 30.10 12.17
N ASP A 648 12.46 29.24 11.70
CA ASP A 648 12.14 28.04 10.91
C ASP A 648 11.14 27.12 11.61
N ASP A 649 11.32 26.85 12.90
CA ASP A 649 10.44 25.97 13.70
C ASP A 649 8.98 26.45 13.79
N ARG A 650 8.74 27.76 13.62
CA ARG A 650 7.39 28.36 13.71
C ARG A 650 6.75 28.63 12.36
N LYS A 651 7.49 28.53 11.25
CA LYS A 651 6.98 28.76 9.88
C LYS A 651 5.72 27.95 9.59
N TYR A 652 5.70 26.67 9.96
CA TYR A 652 4.53 25.83 9.75
C TYR A 652 3.31 26.33 10.54
N GLN A 653 3.46 26.56 11.86
CA GLN A 653 2.33 26.89 12.73
C GLN A 653 1.72 28.24 12.40
N GLU A 654 2.56 29.23 12.08
CA GLU A 654 2.17 30.62 11.92
C GLU A 654 1.87 31.05 10.47
N LYS A 655 2.39 30.32 9.48
CA LYS A 655 2.24 30.64 8.05
C LYS A 655 1.63 29.48 7.28
N TYR A 656 2.34 28.36 7.13
CA TYR A 656 1.94 27.31 6.18
C TYR A 656 0.67 26.53 6.57
N LYS A 657 0.34 26.47 7.86
CA LYS A 657 -0.88 25.80 8.32
C LYS A 657 -2.14 26.48 7.79
N GLY A 658 -2.22 27.80 7.79
CA GLY A 658 -3.38 28.51 7.25
C GLY A 658 -3.45 28.44 5.73
N ILE A 659 -2.29 28.54 5.06
CA ILE A 659 -2.18 28.37 3.60
C ILE A 659 -2.65 26.98 3.16
N SER A 660 -2.22 25.91 3.85
CA SER A 660 -2.67 24.55 3.55
C SER A 660 -4.18 24.35 3.73
N ILE A 661 -4.81 25.06 4.67
CA ILE A 661 -6.28 25.03 4.81
C ILE A 661 -6.95 25.80 3.67
N CYS A 662 -6.38 26.92 3.21
CA CYS A 662 -6.89 27.63 2.02
C CYS A 662 -6.84 26.75 0.77
N PHE A 663 -5.75 25.99 0.59
CA PHE A 663 -5.67 24.99 -0.49
C PHE A 663 -6.80 23.96 -0.35
N GLN A 664 -7.04 23.43 0.84
CA GLN A 664 -8.16 22.49 1.08
C GLN A 664 -9.54 23.09 0.77
N VAL A 665 -9.79 24.37 1.11
CA VAL A 665 -11.05 25.06 0.77
C VAL A 665 -11.22 25.10 -0.74
N LEU A 666 -10.20 25.57 -1.46
CA LEU A 666 -10.23 25.68 -2.92
C LEU A 666 -10.38 24.31 -3.59
N THR A 667 -9.58 23.32 -3.21
CA THR A 667 -9.69 21.94 -3.71
C THR A 667 -11.12 21.40 -3.58
N ARG A 668 -11.76 21.60 -2.42
CA ARG A 668 -13.13 21.09 -2.17
C ARG A 668 -14.20 21.84 -2.98
N CYS A 669 -13.97 23.11 -3.28
CA CYS A 669 -14.85 23.88 -4.17
C CYS A 669 -14.69 23.45 -5.63
N LEU A 670 -13.45 23.30 -6.10
CA LEU A 670 -13.14 22.92 -7.48
C LEU A 670 -13.60 21.49 -7.79
N GLY A 671 -13.28 20.53 -6.92
CA GLY A 671 -13.64 19.11 -7.10
C GLY A 671 -15.01 18.71 -6.60
N GLY A 672 -15.75 19.64 -5.99
CA GLY A 672 -17.05 19.37 -5.40
C GLY A 672 -18.15 19.11 -6.42
N LYS A 673 -17.99 19.54 -7.67
CA LYS A 673 -18.97 19.42 -8.78
C LYS A 673 -20.36 20.00 -8.49
N TYR A 674 -20.49 20.88 -7.50
CA TYR A 674 -21.74 21.58 -7.17
C TYR A 674 -21.68 23.08 -7.54
N VAL A 675 -20.53 23.58 -7.97
CA VAL A 675 -20.32 24.98 -8.40
C VAL A 675 -20.33 25.03 -9.92
N ASN A 676 -21.19 25.87 -10.50
CA ASN A 676 -21.20 26.12 -11.94
C ASN A 676 -20.30 27.32 -12.28
N PHE A 677 -19.01 27.06 -12.53
CA PHE A 677 -18.03 28.10 -12.87
C PHE A 677 -18.33 28.84 -14.18
N GLY A 678 -19.00 28.19 -15.14
CA GLY A 678 -19.37 28.84 -16.41
C GLY A 678 -20.31 30.03 -16.22
N VAL A 679 -21.21 29.96 -15.23
CA VAL A 679 -22.12 31.05 -14.90
C VAL A 679 -21.37 32.26 -14.34
N LEU A 680 -20.38 32.03 -13.47
CA LEU A 680 -19.56 33.10 -12.88
C LEU A 680 -18.84 33.91 -13.95
N TRP A 681 -18.36 33.24 -15.00
CA TRP A 681 -17.63 33.90 -16.08
C TRP A 681 -18.53 34.63 -17.06
N LEU A 682 -19.72 34.08 -17.32
CA LEU A 682 -20.73 34.75 -18.13
C LEU A 682 -21.11 36.11 -17.50
N TYR A 683 -21.23 36.16 -16.18
CA TYR A 683 -21.53 37.38 -15.43
C TYR A 683 -20.31 38.25 -15.08
N GLN A 684 -19.10 37.86 -15.54
CA GLN A 684 -17.84 38.56 -15.25
C GLN A 684 -17.62 38.79 -13.74
N ASP A 685 -17.99 37.80 -12.92
CA ASP A 685 -17.82 37.88 -11.47
C ASP A 685 -16.34 37.73 -11.08
N GLN A 686 -15.81 38.70 -10.35
CA GLN A 686 -14.39 38.76 -9.99
C GLN A 686 -13.96 37.70 -8.97
N SER A 687 -14.89 36.98 -8.34
CA SER A 687 -14.55 36.02 -7.27
C SER A 687 -13.66 34.89 -7.73
N VAL A 688 -13.82 34.40 -8.97
CA VAL A 688 -12.96 33.33 -9.53
C VAL A 688 -11.56 33.87 -9.79
N ASP A 689 -11.45 35.03 -10.44
CA ASP A 689 -10.17 35.65 -10.77
C ASP A 689 -9.37 36.01 -9.51
N GLN A 690 -10.05 36.55 -8.49
CA GLN A 690 -9.42 36.86 -7.21
C GLN A 690 -8.98 35.58 -6.49
N ALA A 691 -9.82 34.54 -6.44
CA ALA A 691 -9.47 33.26 -5.81
C ALA A 691 -8.23 32.65 -6.47
N PHE A 692 -8.17 32.60 -7.80
CA PHE A 692 -7.02 32.04 -8.52
C PHE A 692 -5.78 32.91 -8.38
N ARG A 693 -5.90 34.24 -8.41
CA ARG A 693 -4.77 35.14 -8.14
C ARG A 693 -4.15 34.86 -6.76
N PHE A 694 -4.96 34.78 -5.71
CA PHE A 694 -4.47 34.48 -4.36
C PHE A 694 -3.97 33.04 -4.25
N MET A 695 -4.61 32.08 -4.91
CA MET A 695 -4.15 30.70 -4.97
C MET A 695 -2.70 30.63 -5.47
N PHE A 696 -2.39 31.23 -6.63
CA PHE A 696 -1.03 31.23 -7.17
C PHE A 696 -0.06 32.01 -6.29
N GLN A 697 -0.45 33.16 -5.75
CA GLN A 697 0.43 33.92 -4.84
C GLN A 697 0.77 33.12 -3.57
N LEU A 698 -0.20 32.39 -3.01
CA LEU A 698 0.00 31.53 -1.85
C LEU A 698 0.85 30.30 -2.18
N MET A 699 0.69 29.70 -3.36
CA MET A 699 1.56 28.62 -3.85
C MET A 699 3.01 29.09 -3.97
N MET A 700 3.23 30.26 -4.58
CA MET A 700 4.57 30.83 -4.74
C MET A 700 5.20 31.35 -3.44
N ALA A 701 4.41 31.53 -2.37
CA ALA A 701 4.90 32.00 -1.09
C ALA A 701 5.59 30.91 -0.26
N ILE A 702 5.49 29.63 -0.67
CA ILE A 702 6.13 28.49 0.00
C ILE A 702 7.30 28.02 -0.86
N PRO A 703 8.54 28.01 -0.34
CA PRO A 703 9.69 27.45 -1.05
C PRO A 703 9.50 25.97 -1.40
N MET A 704 10.11 25.52 -2.51
CA MET A 704 10.06 24.12 -2.97
C MET A 704 10.49 23.13 -1.88
N ASP A 705 11.59 23.42 -1.18
CA ASP A 705 12.13 22.56 -0.12
C ASP A 705 11.12 22.37 1.03
N ASP A 706 10.40 23.44 1.40
CA ASP A 706 9.38 23.40 2.44
C ASP A 706 8.14 22.60 1.98
N ILE A 707 7.79 22.67 0.68
CA ILE A 707 6.70 21.86 0.11
C ILE A 707 7.04 20.37 0.19
N MET A 708 8.28 19.98 -0.08
CA MET A 708 8.68 18.56 -0.11
C MET A 708 8.97 17.98 1.28
N THR A 709 9.31 18.82 2.26
CA THR A 709 9.63 18.37 3.64
C THR A 709 8.44 18.32 4.58
N LEU A 710 7.36 19.07 4.33
CA LEU A 710 6.21 19.20 5.25
C LEU A 710 4.96 18.44 4.75
N PRO A 711 4.69 17.19 5.18
CA PRO A 711 3.73 16.29 4.53
C PRO A 711 2.30 16.85 4.44
N LYS A 712 1.87 17.64 5.42
CA LYS A 712 0.52 18.24 5.44
C LYS A 712 0.36 19.33 4.39
N VAL A 713 1.42 20.09 4.14
CA VAL A 713 1.45 21.12 3.09
C VAL A 713 1.56 20.43 1.73
N THR A 714 2.46 19.45 1.60
CA THR A 714 2.65 18.65 0.38
C THR A 714 1.34 18.05 -0.11
N LYS A 715 0.62 17.34 0.76
CA LYS A 715 -0.66 16.72 0.40
C LYS A 715 -1.71 17.75 -0.03
N ALA A 716 -1.84 18.86 0.70
CA ALA A 716 -2.79 19.91 0.35
C ALA A 716 -2.44 20.60 -0.99
N TYR A 717 -1.15 20.82 -1.25
CA TYR A 717 -0.65 21.42 -2.48
C TYR A 717 -0.92 20.54 -3.71
N PHE A 718 -0.48 19.28 -3.69
CA PHE A 718 -0.65 18.38 -4.84
C PHE A 718 -2.12 18.07 -5.12
N GLN A 719 -2.95 17.94 -4.08
CA GLN A 719 -4.38 17.75 -4.25
C GLN A 719 -5.05 18.96 -4.91
N LEU A 720 -4.63 20.18 -4.59
CA LEU A 720 -5.10 21.40 -5.24
C LEU A 720 -4.65 21.47 -6.71
N VAL A 721 -3.38 21.18 -6.98
CA VAL A 721 -2.83 21.22 -8.35
C VAL A 721 -3.55 20.23 -9.27
N ASP A 722 -3.79 19.01 -8.80
CA ASP A 722 -4.54 18.00 -9.54
C ASP A 722 -5.95 18.49 -9.88
N GLU A 723 -6.72 18.93 -8.88
CA GLU A 723 -8.09 19.39 -9.08
C GLU A 723 -8.18 20.64 -9.98
N PHE A 724 -7.24 21.57 -9.82
CA PHE A 724 -7.14 22.76 -10.66
C PHE A 724 -6.85 22.39 -12.13
N SER A 725 -5.92 21.47 -12.36
CA SER A 725 -5.52 21.03 -13.70
C SER A 725 -6.62 20.26 -14.45
N ALA A 726 -7.49 19.55 -13.73
CA ALA A 726 -8.50 18.67 -14.32
C ALA A 726 -9.59 19.42 -15.10
N GLU A 727 -10.18 20.46 -14.49
CA GLU A 727 -11.34 21.16 -15.06
C GLU A 727 -11.09 22.66 -15.31
N GLN A 728 -10.38 23.35 -14.40
CA GLN A 728 -10.30 24.82 -14.43
C GLN A 728 -9.26 25.36 -15.40
N MET A 729 -8.21 24.59 -15.68
CA MET A 729 -7.18 25.04 -16.61
C MET A 729 -7.71 25.17 -18.03
N LYS A 730 -8.62 24.27 -18.47
CA LYS A 730 -9.23 24.28 -19.81
C LYS A 730 -10.06 25.51 -20.11
N THR A 731 -10.55 26.13 -19.05
CA THR A 731 -11.54 27.18 -19.12
C THR A 731 -10.82 28.55 -18.99
N LEU A 732 -9.67 28.61 -18.28
CA LEU A 732 -8.94 29.85 -18.00
C LEU A 732 -8.46 30.60 -19.28
N PRO A 733 -8.67 31.93 -19.37
CA PRO A 733 -8.26 32.70 -20.55
C PRO A 733 -6.74 32.77 -20.74
N LEU A 734 -5.99 32.93 -19.64
CA LEU A 734 -4.52 33.03 -19.64
C LEU A 734 -4.01 32.79 -18.22
N LEU A 735 -2.95 31.97 -18.09
CA LEU A 735 -2.16 31.85 -16.87
C LEU A 735 -0.78 32.50 -17.08
N ALA A 736 -0.31 33.27 -16.11
CA ALA A 736 1.04 33.82 -16.16
C ALA A 736 2.08 32.69 -16.18
N ALA A 737 3.14 32.85 -16.99
CA ALA A 737 4.16 31.81 -17.18
C ALA A 737 4.83 31.37 -15.86
N LYS A 738 5.14 32.30 -14.96
CA LYS A 738 5.87 31.99 -13.72
C LYS A 738 5.15 30.99 -12.78
N PRO A 739 3.88 31.19 -12.39
CA PRO A 739 3.12 30.17 -11.65
C PRO A 739 3.02 28.83 -12.38
N PHE A 740 2.83 28.84 -13.70
CA PHE A 740 2.70 27.63 -14.50
C PHE A 740 3.99 26.79 -14.49
N LEU A 741 5.15 27.43 -14.72
CA LEU A 741 6.45 26.78 -14.67
C LEU A 741 6.75 26.22 -13.27
N SER A 742 6.44 26.98 -12.22
CA SER A 742 6.60 26.49 -10.85
C SER A 742 5.74 25.26 -10.55
N ILE A 743 4.52 25.18 -11.10
CA ILE A 743 3.68 23.98 -10.98
C ILE A 743 4.36 22.78 -11.65
N LEU A 744 4.85 22.94 -12.88
CA LEU A 744 5.52 21.87 -13.60
C LEU A 744 6.79 21.39 -12.89
N GLU A 745 7.62 22.29 -12.37
CA GLU A 745 8.79 21.96 -11.55
C GLU A 745 8.39 21.20 -10.28
N THR A 746 7.35 21.65 -9.56
CA THR A 746 6.86 20.94 -8.36
C THR A 746 6.33 19.54 -8.69
N CYS A 747 5.65 19.37 -9.83
CA CYS A 747 5.16 18.08 -10.30
C CYS A 747 6.31 17.15 -10.70
N GLU A 748 7.37 17.64 -11.36
CA GLU A 748 8.55 16.84 -11.68
C GLU A 748 9.19 16.24 -10.42
N GLN A 749 9.42 17.07 -9.41
CA GLN A 749 9.94 16.62 -8.12
C GLN A 749 8.96 15.69 -7.41
N GLY A 750 7.66 15.99 -7.44
CA GLY A 750 6.61 15.17 -6.81
C GLY A 750 6.50 13.76 -7.37
N VAL A 751 6.82 13.55 -8.66
CA VAL A 751 6.82 12.22 -9.29
C VAL A 751 8.00 11.35 -8.82
N GLN A 752 9.10 11.97 -8.39
CA GLN A 752 10.28 11.29 -7.84
C GLN A 752 10.12 10.92 -6.35
N VAL A 753 9.13 11.49 -5.65
CA VAL A 753 8.87 11.20 -4.24
C VAL A 753 8.33 9.77 -4.05
N PRO A 754 8.80 9.02 -3.03
CA PRO A 754 8.36 7.64 -2.79
C PRO A 754 6.90 7.50 -2.36
N ASP A 755 6.29 8.53 -1.77
CA ASP A 755 4.88 8.53 -1.35
C ASP A 755 3.93 8.42 -2.56
N ALA A 756 3.26 7.27 -2.69
CA ALA A 756 2.31 6.96 -3.76
C ALA A 756 1.17 7.99 -3.88
N TYR A 757 0.74 8.61 -2.77
CA TYR A 757 -0.31 9.63 -2.78
C TYR A 757 0.16 10.88 -3.54
N ILE A 758 1.36 11.37 -3.23
CA ILE A 758 1.95 12.55 -3.86
C ILE A 758 2.19 12.27 -5.35
N ARG A 759 2.79 11.12 -5.65
CA ARG A 759 3.09 10.68 -7.02
C ARG A 759 1.81 10.58 -7.87
N THR A 760 0.74 10.02 -7.32
CA THR A 760 -0.54 9.89 -8.03
C THR A 760 -1.11 11.24 -8.43
N HIS A 761 -1.16 12.21 -7.50
CA HIS A 761 -1.66 13.55 -7.79
C HIS A 761 -0.75 14.33 -8.74
N ALA A 762 0.58 14.20 -8.61
CA ALA A 762 1.52 14.82 -9.53
C ALA A 762 1.38 14.25 -10.96
N CYS A 763 1.28 12.92 -11.10
CA CYS A 763 1.06 12.26 -12.40
C CYS A 763 -0.29 12.64 -13.02
N ALA A 764 -1.35 12.72 -12.24
CA ALA A 764 -2.67 13.15 -12.72
C ALA A 764 -2.64 14.59 -13.23
N ALA A 765 -2.01 15.51 -12.48
CA ALA A 765 -1.84 16.88 -12.91
C ALA A 765 -1.06 17.00 -14.23
N LEU A 766 0.04 16.26 -14.37
CA LEU A 766 0.81 16.22 -15.62
C LEU A 766 -0.01 15.62 -16.78
N ASP A 767 -0.78 14.55 -16.55
CA ASP A 767 -1.68 13.96 -17.56
C ASP A 767 -2.67 15.02 -18.05
N HIS A 768 -3.32 15.77 -17.15
CA HIS A 768 -4.26 16.84 -17.50
C HIS A 768 -3.58 17.98 -18.29
N ILE A 769 -2.43 18.47 -17.82
CA ILE A 769 -1.70 19.57 -18.46
C ILE A 769 -1.30 19.18 -19.88
N PHE A 770 -0.59 18.07 -20.08
CA PHE A 770 -0.14 17.69 -21.42
C PHE A 770 -1.29 17.23 -22.33
N THR A 771 -2.39 16.73 -21.76
CA THR A 771 -3.61 16.44 -22.54
C THR A 771 -4.12 17.72 -23.19
N MET A 772 -4.18 18.81 -22.43
CA MET A 772 -4.59 20.13 -22.96
C MET A 772 -3.63 20.62 -24.05
N VAL A 773 -2.33 20.43 -23.88
CA VAL A 773 -1.31 20.84 -24.88
C VAL A 773 -1.49 20.10 -26.20
N VAL A 774 -1.78 18.79 -26.15
CA VAL A 774 -2.09 18.02 -27.36
C VAL A 774 -3.40 18.50 -27.99
N GLU A 775 -4.46 18.72 -27.19
CA GLU A 775 -5.74 19.25 -27.68
C GLU A 775 -5.56 20.62 -28.36
N GLU A 776 -4.75 21.52 -27.80
CA GLU A 776 -4.42 22.82 -28.40
C GLU A 776 -3.61 22.68 -29.69
N THR A 777 -2.61 21.79 -29.70
CA THR A 777 -1.78 21.52 -30.88
C THR A 777 -2.61 21.00 -32.05
N GLU A 778 -3.57 20.11 -31.80
CA GLU A 778 -4.49 19.58 -32.81
C GLU A 778 -5.43 20.66 -33.36
N ARG A 779 -5.92 21.56 -32.50
CA ARG A 779 -6.78 22.68 -32.91
C ARG A 779 -6.03 23.70 -33.79
N CYS A 780 -4.76 23.97 -33.51
CA CYS A 780 -3.90 24.82 -34.35
C CYS A 780 -3.72 24.27 -35.78
N GLN A 781 -3.83 22.95 -35.98
CA GLN A 781 -3.59 22.28 -37.28
C GLN A 781 -4.83 22.19 -38.19
N GLY A 782 -6.01 22.61 -37.72
CA GLY A 782 -7.25 22.76 -38.51
C GLY A 782 -7.98 21.45 -38.89
N PRO A 783 -9.31 21.50 -39.17
CA PRO A 783 -10.12 20.31 -39.48
C PRO A 783 -9.99 19.77 -40.92
N THR A 784 -9.37 20.50 -41.85
CA THR A 784 -9.35 20.16 -43.29
C THR A 784 -8.17 19.28 -43.72
N SER A 785 -7.14 19.10 -42.88
CA SER A 785 -5.98 18.24 -43.15
C SER A 785 -6.06 16.86 -42.44
N THR A 786 -6.92 16.72 -41.44
CA THR A 786 -6.75 15.77 -40.33
C THR A 786 -7.28 14.34 -40.55
N ARG A 787 -8.03 14.01 -41.62
CA ARG A 787 -8.53 12.63 -41.80
C ARG A 787 -7.72 11.74 -42.76
N ARG A 788 -7.11 12.33 -43.80
CA ARG A 788 -6.35 11.57 -44.81
C ARG A 788 -4.84 11.60 -44.57
N HIS A 789 -4.30 12.72 -44.07
CA HIS A 789 -2.89 12.79 -43.66
C HIS A 789 -2.62 12.05 -42.35
N HIS A 790 -3.55 12.06 -41.40
CA HIS A 790 -3.34 11.48 -40.07
C HIS A 790 -3.22 9.94 -40.10
N ARG A 791 -4.02 9.25 -40.93
CA ARG A 791 -3.91 7.78 -41.10
C ARG A 791 -2.64 7.34 -41.84
N ARG A 792 -2.12 8.18 -42.75
CA ARG A 792 -0.85 7.93 -43.47
C ARG A 792 0.36 8.24 -42.57
N ASN A 793 0.30 9.32 -41.80
CA ASN A 793 1.31 9.65 -40.78
C ASN A 793 1.34 8.65 -39.63
N GLN A 794 0.23 8.04 -39.23
CA GLN A 794 0.20 7.02 -38.17
C GLN A 794 0.96 5.75 -38.56
N HIS A 795 0.73 5.22 -39.77
CA HIS A 795 1.50 4.07 -40.27
C HIS A 795 2.98 4.42 -40.47
N GLN A 796 3.29 5.64 -40.93
CA GLN A 796 4.67 6.12 -41.04
C GLN A 796 5.33 6.21 -39.67
N GLN A 797 4.68 6.81 -38.67
CA GLN A 797 5.21 6.99 -37.31
C GLN A 797 5.44 5.66 -36.56
N GLN A 798 4.56 4.68 -36.77
CA GLN A 798 4.76 3.34 -36.22
C GLN A 798 5.95 2.63 -36.87
N ASN A 799 6.12 2.80 -38.18
CA ASN A 799 7.30 2.30 -38.89
C ASN A 799 8.58 3.04 -38.47
N ASP A 800 8.52 4.35 -38.24
CA ASP A 800 9.67 5.17 -37.82
C ASP A 800 10.12 4.83 -36.39
N TRP A 801 9.19 4.57 -35.46
CA TRP A 801 9.50 4.06 -34.11
C TRP A 801 10.23 2.70 -34.19
N ALA A 802 9.69 1.76 -34.96
CA ALA A 802 10.29 0.43 -35.14
C ALA A 802 11.64 0.50 -35.88
N ALA A 803 11.78 1.37 -36.88
CA ALA A 803 13.01 1.60 -37.64
C ALA A 803 14.10 2.27 -36.78
N SER A 804 13.71 3.23 -35.93
CA SER A 804 14.59 3.89 -34.98
C SER A 804 15.24 2.86 -34.04
N ALA A 805 14.43 2.03 -33.37
CA ALA A 805 14.92 1.02 -32.45
C ALA A 805 15.77 -0.07 -33.14
N SER A 806 15.42 -0.47 -34.36
CA SER A 806 16.17 -1.47 -35.13
C SER A 806 17.50 -0.95 -35.70
N SER A 807 17.59 0.33 -36.09
CA SER A 807 18.83 0.94 -36.61
C SER A 807 19.98 0.94 -35.59
N ALA A 808 19.65 1.01 -34.29
CA ALA A 808 20.61 0.92 -33.19
C ALA A 808 21.28 -0.47 -33.10
N ALA A 809 20.53 -1.54 -33.39
CA ALA A 809 21.07 -2.90 -33.44
C ALA A 809 22.02 -3.09 -34.65
N THR A 810 21.67 -2.56 -35.82
CA THR A 810 22.44 -2.74 -37.07
C THR A 810 23.75 -1.96 -37.11
N THR A 811 23.83 -0.82 -36.41
CA THR A 811 25.04 0.03 -36.35
C THR A 811 26.22 -0.68 -35.66
N SER A 812 25.95 -1.69 -34.82
CA SER A 812 26.96 -2.51 -34.15
C SER A 812 27.56 -3.59 -35.07
N LEU A 813 26.77 -4.15 -35.99
CA LEU A 813 27.22 -5.17 -36.96
C LEU A 813 28.11 -4.60 -38.07
N ARG A 814 27.99 -3.30 -38.37
CA ARG A 814 28.87 -2.62 -39.35
C ARG A 814 30.25 -2.24 -38.82
N ARG A 815 30.47 -2.18 -37.51
CA ARG A 815 31.82 -1.95 -36.94
C ARG A 815 32.69 -3.21 -36.80
N LEU A 816 32.10 -4.39 -36.97
CA LEU A 816 32.80 -5.68 -36.94
C LEU A 816 33.12 -6.25 -38.33
N SER A 817 32.74 -5.55 -39.41
CA SER A 817 32.87 -6.03 -40.80
C SER A 817 33.84 -5.22 -41.68
N SER A 818 34.71 -4.39 -41.09
CA SER A 818 35.80 -3.71 -41.82
C SER A 818 37.14 -4.40 -41.60
N SER A 819 37.27 -5.65 -42.05
CA SER A 819 38.58 -6.28 -42.29
C SER A 819 38.42 -7.47 -43.24
N SER A 820 38.53 -7.23 -44.55
CA SER A 820 39.16 -8.09 -45.58
C SER A 820 38.51 -7.90 -46.96
N THR A 821 39.31 -7.38 -47.89
CA THR A 821 39.21 -7.46 -49.35
C THR A 821 39.43 -8.93 -49.81
N THR A 822 38.87 -9.50 -50.88
CA THR A 822 39.08 -9.20 -52.33
C THR A 822 38.22 -10.12 -53.24
N ALA A 823 37.80 -9.59 -54.42
CA ALA A 823 37.59 -10.24 -55.75
C ALA A 823 36.44 -11.28 -55.92
N SER A 824 35.70 -11.40 -57.04
CA SER A 824 35.60 -10.72 -58.35
C SER A 824 34.38 -11.27 -59.13
N SER A 825 33.85 -10.44 -60.06
CA SER A 825 33.13 -10.74 -61.33
C SER A 825 31.68 -11.29 -61.34
N ASP A 826 30.76 -10.35 -61.63
CA ASP A 826 29.47 -10.37 -62.37
C ASP A 826 29.53 -11.02 -63.79
N PRO A 827 28.44 -11.06 -64.62
CA PRO A 827 26.96 -11.09 -64.38
C PRO A 827 26.17 -12.04 -65.36
N ILE A 828 24.82 -12.07 -65.29
CA ILE A 828 23.82 -11.86 -66.39
C ILE A 828 22.46 -12.57 -66.16
N ASN A 829 21.38 -11.75 -66.21
CA ASN A 829 19.96 -11.88 -66.70
C ASN A 829 19.19 -13.23 -66.57
N ILE A 830 17.87 -13.30 -66.34
CA ILE A 830 16.69 -12.90 -67.18
C ILE A 830 15.44 -13.15 -66.26
N LEU A 831 14.57 -12.20 -65.92
CA LEU A 831 13.33 -11.73 -66.58
C LEU A 831 12.15 -12.75 -66.76
N THR A 832 10.96 -12.25 -66.42
CA THR A 832 9.58 -12.54 -66.93
C THR A 832 8.73 -13.73 -66.42
N ALA A 833 7.70 -13.39 -65.59
CA ALA A 833 6.23 -13.46 -65.81
C ALA A 833 5.55 -14.75 -66.39
N PRO A 834 4.20 -14.91 -66.44
CA PRO A 834 3.09 -14.06 -65.98
C PRO A 834 1.89 -14.81 -65.32
N SER A 835 0.87 -14.01 -65.00
CA SER A 835 -0.49 -14.27 -64.54
C SER A 835 -1.46 -14.94 -65.53
N ASN A 836 -2.45 -15.68 -65.00
CA ASN A 836 -3.88 -15.76 -65.43
C ASN A 836 -4.60 -16.80 -64.53
N ASN A 837 -5.92 -16.99 -64.46
CA ASN A 837 -7.15 -16.19 -64.44
C ASN A 837 -8.30 -17.23 -64.31
N ASN A 838 -9.43 -16.86 -63.72
CA ASN A 838 -10.80 -17.43 -63.89
C ASN A 838 -11.26 -18.77 -63.24
N ASN A 839 -12.29 -18.59 -62.40
CA ASN A 839 -13.69 -19.11 -62.50
C ASN A 839 -14.15 -20.42 -61.84
N ASN A 840 -15.24 -20.23 -61.05
CA ASN A 840 -16.49 -21.02 -60.97
C ASN A 840 -16.41 -22.44 -60.37
N THR A 841 -17.35 -22.99 -59.59
CA THR A 841 -18.76 -22.71 -59.24
C THR A 841 -19.22 -23.78 -58.23
N MET A 842 -20.32 -23.50 -57.50
CA MET A 842 -21.25 -24.43 -56.83
C MET A 842 -20.73 -25.18 -55.58
N SER A 843 -21.48 -25.41 -54.50
CA SER A 843 -22.93 -25.49 -54.25
C SER A 843 -23.17 -25.50 -52.72
N SER A 844 -24.11 -24.69 -52.20
CA SER A 844 -25.36 -25.07 -51.50
C SER A 844 -25.23 -26.14 -50.39
N LEU A 845 -25.64 -25.93 -49.13
CA LEU A 845 -27.04 -25.90 -48.69
C LEU A 845 -27.12 -25.60 -47.17
N THR A 846 -28.08 -24.73 -46.83
CA THR A 846 -29.05 -24.82 -45.71
C THR A 846 -28.60 -24.78 -44.24
N SER A 847 -28.86 -23.61 -43.64
CA SER A 847 -29.53 -23.43 -42.35
C SER A 847 -30.87 -24.21 -42.26
N PRO A 848 -31.43 -24.42 -41.05
CA PRO A 848 -32.51 -23.53 -40.66
C PRO A 848 -32.52 -23.12 -39.18
N SER A 849 -33.06 -21.92 -39.00
CA SER A 849 -33.61 -21.31 -37.79
C SER A 849 -34.75 -22.10 -37.14
N LEU A 850 -34.95 -21.95 -35.83
CA LEU A 850 -36.14 -21.28 -35.23
C LEU A 850 -36.12 -21.31 -33.68
N SER A 851 -36.31 -20.11 -33.10
CA SER A 851 -37.15 -19.71 -31.94
C SER A 851 -37.32 -20.64 -30.72
N SER A 852 -37.42 -20.19 -29.45
CA SER A 852 -38.08 -18.98 -28.93
C SER A 852 -37.75 -18.70 -27.45
N SER A 853 -37.87 -17.41 -27.08
CA SER A 853 -38.34 -16.83 -25.79
C SER A 853 -37.61 -17.19 -24.47
N SER A 854 -37.13 -16.23 -23.68
CA SER A 854 -37.95 -15.25 -22.97
C SER A 854 -37.13 -14.02 -22.50
N SER A 855 -37.86 -12.96 -22.17
CA SER A 855 -37.40 -11.58 -22.01
C SER A 855 -37.74 -11.04 -20.64
N THR A 856 -36.95 -10.08 -20.15
CA THR A 856 -37.40 -9.08 -19.15
C THR A 856 -36.63 -7.75 -19.33
N THR A 857 -37.28 -6.86 -20.08
CA THR A 857 -37.44 -5.40 -19.92
C THR A 857 -36.53 -4.61 -18.96
N THR A 858 -35.96 -3.49 -19.46
CA THR A 858 -36.25 -2.14 -18.92
C THR A 858 -36.37 -1.15 -20.08
N SER A 859 -37.46 -0.39 -20.05
CA SER A 859 -38.01 0.45 -21.11
C SER A 859 -37.64 1.92 -20.93
N SER A 860 -37.31 2.56 -22.05
CA SER A 860 -37.38 3.99 -22.31
C SER A 860 -38.75 4.40 -22.87
N PHE A 861 -39.00 5.73 -22.89
CA PHE A 861 -40.08 6.52 -23.55
C PHE A 861 -41.30 6.86 -22.68
N LEU A 862 -41.92 8.06 -22.69
CA LEU A 862 -42.12 9.09 -23.74
C LEU A 862 -42.67 10.41 -23.13
N ALA A 863 -42.48 11.55 -23.81
CA ALA A 863 -43.47 12.62 -24.04
C ALA A 863 -42.90 13.65 -25.06
N THR A 864 -43.16 13.53 -26.35
CA THR A 864 -44.25 14.13 -27.16
C THR A 864 -44.22 15.66 -27.31
N SER A 865 -43.94 16.10 -28.54
CA SER A 865 -44.18 17.44 -29.11
C SER A 865 -45.63 17.65 -29.57
N PRO A 866 -46.03 18.90 -29.85
CA PRO A 866 -46.65 19.19 -31.14
C PRO A 866 -46.15 20.47 -31.83
N THR A 867 -46.30 20.47 -33.14
CA THR A 867 -45.95 21.44 -34.20
C THR A 867 -46.78 22.73 -34.23
N SER A 868 -46.19 23.89 -34.57
CA SER A 868 -46.52 24.71 -35.77
C SER A 868 -45.86 26.11 -35.80
N THR A 869 -45.15 26.35 -36.92
CA THR A 869 -45.03 27.60 -37.73
C THR A 869 -44.76 28.97 -37.07
N ALA A 870 -43.59 29.56 -37.37
CA ALA A 870 -43.42 30.77 -38.20
C ALA A 870 -42.10 31.54 -37.88
N THR A 871 -41.19 31.55 -38.86
CA THR A 871 -40.32 32.66 -39.33
C THR A 871 -39.70 33.71 -38.39
N SER A 872 -38.42 33.99 -38.69
CA SER A 872 -37.54 35.14 -38.34
C SER A 872 -36.76 35.01 -37.01
N ALA A 873 -35.47 34.62 -37.01
CA ALA A 873 -34.26 35.29 -37.54
C ALA A 873 -33.90 36.59 -36.79
N THR A 874 -33.06 36.47 -35.74
CA THR A 874 -31.81 37.24 -35.46
C THR A 874 -31.42 37.10 -33.98
N SER A 875 -30.63 36.08 -33.63
CA SER A 875 -29.90 36.02 -32.33
C SER A 875 -28.82 34.92 -32.26
N SER A 876 -28.41 34.32 -33.38
CA SER A 876 -27.38 33.26 -33.40
C SER A 876 -25.95 33.78 -33.65
N SER A 877 -25.75 35.07 -33.90
CA SER A 877 -24.42 35.65 -34.18
C SER A 877 -23.68 36.20 -32.96
N ALA A 878 -24.32 36.32 -31.80
CA ALA A 878 -23.69 36.86 -30.59
C ALA A 878 -23.06 35.79 -29.67
N ILE A 879 -23.41 34.51 -29.86
CA ILE A 879 -22.92 33.40 -29.00
C ILE A 879 -21.66 32.77 -29.59
N SER A 880 -21.42 32.88 -30.90
CA SER A 880 -20.22 32.29 -31.54
C SER A 880 -18.94 33.10 -31.33
N SER A 881 -19.02 34.33 -30.83
CA SER A 881 -17.86 35.22 -30.64
C SER A 881 -17.22 35.16 -29.24
N PHE A 882 -17.76 34.37 -28.31
CA PHE A 882 -17.32 34.36 -26.90
C PHE A 882 -16.41 33.18 -26.49
N ILE A 883 -16.03 32.28 -27.41
CA ILE A 883 -15.16 31.13 -27.10
C ILE A 883 -14.10 30.96 -28.21
N SER A 884 -13.15 31.89 -28.27
CA SER A 884 -11.85 31.65 -28.91
C SER A 884 -10.80 32.02 -27.87
N TYR A 885 -10.53 31.07 -26.96
CA TYR A 885 -9.50 31.25 -25.95
C TYR A 885 -8.11 31.06 -26.61
N PRO A 886 -7.12 31.92 -26.29
CA PRO A 886 -5.78 31.84 -26.85
C PRO A 886 -5.08 30.54 -26.41
N TYR A 887 -4.24 29.97 -27.28
CA TYR A 887 -3.42 28.76 -27.05
C TYR A 887 -2.26 29.02 -26.07
N TRP A 888 -2.55 29.59 -24.92
CA TRP A 888 -1.54 30.11 -23.99
C TRP A 888 -0.69 29.00 -23.37
N CYS A 889 -1.26 27.82 -23.15
CA CYS A 889 -0.57 26.69 -22.53
C CYS A 889 0.49 26.15 -23.50
N LEU A 890 0.11 25.95 -24.76
CA LEU A 890 1.03 25.60 -25.83
C LEU A 890 2.13 26.65 -26.03
N GLU A 891 1.76 27.94 -26.08
CA GLU A 891 2.73 29.04 -26.27
C GLU A 891 3.75 29.08 -25.12
N THR A 892 3.30 28.95 -23.87
CA THR A 892 4.20 28.94 -22.70
C THR A 892 5.13 27.74 -22.72
N ILE A 893 4.65 26.54 -23.06
CA ILE A 893 5.49 25.34 -23.15
C ILE A 893 6.53 25.46 -24.28
N GLN A 894 6.17 26.07 -25.41
CA GLN A 894 7.10 26.31 -26.51
C GLN A 894 8.27 27.22 -26.10
N THR A 895 8.07 28.12 -25.13
CA THR A 895 9.16 28.95 -24.59
C THR A 895 10.12 28.20 -23.65
N CYS A 896 9.77 27.00 -23.18
CA CYS A 896 10.55 26.22 -22.19
C CYS A 896 10.70 24.73 -22.57
N PRO A 897 11.30 24.39 -23.74
CA PRO A 897 11.37 23.01 -24.23
C PRO A 897 12.24 22.09 -23.36
N SER A 898 13.27 22.63 -22.70
CA SER A 898 14.20 21.89 -21.83
C SER A 898 13.51 21.23 -20.64
N MET A 899 12.54 21.91 -20.02
CA MET A 899 11.78 21.40 -18.88
C MET A 899 10.88 20.22 -19.27
N VAL A 900 10.20 20.30 -20.41
CA VAL A 900 9.37 19.18 -20.91
C VAL A 900 10.23 17.96 -21.21
N THR A 901 11.42 18.17 -21.78
CA THR A 901 12.36 17.08 -22.01
C THR A 901 12.88 16.50 -20.70
N SER A 902 13.24 17.32 -19.71
CA SER A 902 13.62 16.84 -18.37
C SER A 902 12.53 15.96 -17.75
N LEU A 903 11.28 16.44 -17.76
CA LEU A 903 10.13 15.73 -17.24
C LEU A 903 9.88 14.40 -17.96
N PHE A 904 9.99 14.38 -19.29
CA PHE A 904 9.90 13.15 -20.08
C PHE A 904 10.99 12.16 -19.67
N MET A 905 12.24 12.62 -19.52
CA MET A 905 13.36 11.75 -19.10
C MET A 905 13.13 11.19 -17.70
N THR A 906 12.66 12.02 -16.76
CA THR A 906 12.31 11.62 -15.40
C THR A 906 11.23 10.53 -15.40
N LEU A 907 10.10 10.75 -16.08
CA LEU A 907 9.01 9.76 -16.15
C LEU A 907 9.42 8.47 -16.86
N TYR A 908 10.19 8.58 -17.93
CA TYR A 908 10.67 7.41 -18.68
C TYR A 908 11.70 6.63 -17.86
N SER A 909 12.61 7.31 -17.14
CA SER A 909 13.61 6.65 -16.29
C SER A 909 12.95 5.92 -15.13
N LEU A 910 11.94 6.51 -14.50
CA LEU A 910 11.15 5.86 -13.45
C LEU A 910 10.42 4.62 -14.00
N ILE A 911 9.88 4.70 -15.22
CA ILE A 911 9.23 3.54 -15.85
C ILE A 911 10.20 2.46 -16.32
N LEU A 912 11.46 2.78 -16.62
CA LEU A 912 12.43 1.79 -17.11
C LEU A 912 13.34 1.20 -16.03
N PHE A 913 13.76 2.00 -15.05
CA PHE A 913 14.84 1.64 -14.12
C PHE A 913 14.37 1.50 -12.67
N ASP A 914 13.27 2.16 -12.30
CA ASP A 914 12.77 2.12 -10.92
C ASP A 914 11.91 0.88 -10.67
N GLU A 915 11.94 0.31 -9.46
CA GLU A 915 11.21 -0.92 -9.09
C GLU A 915 9.82 -0.63 -8.48
N ASN A 916 9.33 0.61 -8.61
CA ASN A 916 8.06 1.05 -8.05
C ASN A 916 6.83 0.33 -8.65
N ASN A 917 5.79 0.13 -7.80
CA ASN A 917 4.51 -0.51 -8.17
C ASN A 917 3.54 0.44 -8.91
N ASP A 918 3.84 1.75 -9.01
CA ASP A 918 2.95 2.78 -9.57
C ASP A 918 3.08 2.95 -11.10
N GLN A 919 3.46 1.87 -11.80
CA GLN A 919 3.71 1.89 -13.26
C GLN A 919 2.48 2.36 -14.05
N TRP A 920 1.28 2.04 -13.55
CA TRP A 920 0.03 2.48 -14.15
C TRP A 920 -0.11 4.01 -14.12
N GLN A 921 0.12 4.63 -12.96
CA GLN A 921 -0.01 6.07 -12.77
C GLN A 921 1.05 6.83 -13.57
N LEU A 922 2.29 6.33 -13.59
CA LEU A 922 3.40 6.93 -14.35
C LEU A 922 3.17 6.85 -15.88
N SER A 923 2.54 5.76 -16.36
CA SER A 923 2.40 5.51 -17.80
C SER A 923 1.49 6.52 -18.51
N ARG A 924 0.50 7.09 -17.80
CA ARG A 924 -0.48 8.02 -18.37
C ARG A 924 0.14 9.35 -18.80
N PRO A 925 0.79 10.14 -17.91
CA PRO A 925 1.46 11.36 -18.33
C PRO A 925 2.61 11.08 -19.30
N LEU A 926 3.32 9.94 -19.15
CA LEU A 926 4.37 9.56 -20.09
C LEU A 926 3.84 9.39 -21.51
N TYR A 927 2.72 8.68 -21.70
CA TYR A 927 2.13 8.50 -23.02
C TYR A 927 1.81 9.83 -23.70
N VAL A 928 1.18 10.74 -22.95
CA VAL A 928 0.81 12.05 -23.49
C VAL A 928 2.06 12.87 -23.82
N LEU A 929 3.12 12.79 -23.01
CA LEU A 929 4.41 13.40 -23.32
C LEU A 929 5.09 12.82 -24.56
N ILE A 930 4.98 11.51 -24.79
CA ILE A 930 5.45 10.87 -26.03
C ILE A 930 4.72 11.46 -27.25
N LEU A 931 3.42 11.76 -27.14
CA LEU A 931 2.66 12.41 -28.21
C LEU A 931 3.14 13.85 -28.47
N VAL A 932 3.54 14.58 -27.41
CA VAL A 932 4.06 15.96 -27.48
C VAL A 932 5.48 16.00 -28.06
N GLN A 933 6.38 15.11 -27.62
CA GLN A 933 7.80 15.09 -27.99
C GLN A 933 8.21 13.80 -28.74
N LYS A 934 7.53 13.48 -29.84
CA LYS A 934 7.73 12.22 -30.59
C LYS A 934 9.18 11.95 -30.99
N GLU A 935 9.87 12.95 -31.55
CA GLU A 935 11.25 12.82 -32.03
C GLU A 935 12.24 12.60 -30.87
N ASN A 936 12.06 13.30 -29.75
CA ASN A 936 12.92 13.14 -28.58
C ASN A 936 12.71 11.78 -27.91
N ALA A 937 11.46 11.29 -27.88
CA ALA A 937 11.16 9.96 -27.37
C ALA A 937 11.85 8.86 -28.18
N MET A 938 11.85 8.96 -29.52
CA MET A 938 12.57 8.04 -30.40
C MET A 938 14.08 8.09 -30.17
N LYS A 939 14.67 9.30 -30.13
CA LYS A 939 16.11 9.49 -29.88
C LYS A 939 16.54 8.91 -28.53
N TYR A 940 15.78 9.15 -27.48
CA TYR A 940 16.10 8.65 -26.15
C TYR A 940 15.95 7.13 -26.05
N THR A 941 14.91 6.55 -26.66
CA THR A 941 14.73 5.10 -26.70
C THR A 941 15.93 4.42 -27.36
N ASN A 942 16.43 4.96 -28.48
CA ASN A 942 17.66 4.47 -29.11
C ASN A 942 18.88 4.61 -28.21
N HIS A 943 19.00 5.74 -27.51
CA HIS A 943 20.10 6.00 -26.60
C HIS A 943 20.16 4.97 -25.46
N VAL A 944 19.00 4.61 -24.89
CA VAL A 944 18.86 3.55 -23.88
C VAL A 944 19.28 2.20 -24.46
N ILE A 945 18.84 1.86 -25.68
CA ILE A 945 19.21 0.60 -26.36
C ILE A 945 20.74 0.51 -26.56
N GLN A 946 21.37 1.59 -27.04
CA GLN A 946 22.82 1.60 -27.30
C GLN A 946 23.65 1.44 -26.02
N HIS A 947 23.15 1.93 -24.88
CA HIS A 947 23.80 1.79 -23.57
C HIS A 947 23.63 0.41 -22.93
N GLN A 948 22.80 -0.48 -23.49
CA GLN A 948 22.71 -1.85 -23.01
C GLN A 948 23.94 -2.66 -23.43
N LEU A 949 24.27 -3.69 -22.63
CA LEU A 949 25.27 -4.70 -22.96
C LEU A 949 24.96 -5.35 -24.32
N PRO A 950 25.96 -5.64 -25.17
CA PRO A 950 25.75 -6.16 -26.53
C PRO A 950 24.80 -7.36 -26.61
N GLU A 951 24.92 -8.30 -25.68
CA GLU A 951 24.09 -9.51 -25.59
C GLU A 951 22.62 -9.22 -25.25
N ARG A 952 22.32 -8.06 -24.65
CA ARG A 952 20.97 -7.66 -24.21
C ARG A 952 20.30 -6.68 -25.18
N ARG A 953 21.02 -6.14 -26.18
CA ARG A 953 20.50 -5.12 -27.11
C ARG A 953 19.34 -5.61 -27.95
N ASP A 954 19.41 -6.84 -28.45
CA ASP A 954 18.33 -7.42 -29.27
C ASP A 954 17.05 -7.62 -28.47
N PHE A 955 17.19 -8.08 -27.22
CA PHE A 955 16.07 -8.20 -26.30
C PHE A 955 15.49 -6.82 -25.95
N ALA A 956 16.33 -5.86 -25.53
CA ALA A 956 15.91 -4.51 -25.17
C ALA A 956 15.21 -3.80 -26.33
N THR A 957 15.69 -4.00 -27.57
CA THR A 957 15.07 -3.47 -28.78
C THR A 957 13.66 -4.04 -28.99
N LYS A 958 13.49 -5.35 -28.83
CA LYS A 958 12.16 -6.00 -28.93
C LYS A 958 11.22 -5.50 -27.83
N ALA A 959 11.67 -5.51 -26.58
CA ALA A 959 10.87 -5.13 -25.43
C ALA A 959 10.44 -3.65 -25.46
N LEU A 960 11.34 -2.73 -25.83
CA LEU A 960 11.01 -1.30 -25.96
C LEU A 960 10.12 -1.00 -27.16
N ASN A 961 10.20 -1.79 -28.24
CA ASN A 961 9.28 -1.67 -29.37
C ASN A 961 7.85 -2.10 -29.00
N GLN A 962 7.70 -3.11 -28.15
CA GLN A 962 6.38 -3.57 -27.67
C GLN A 962 5.61 -2.48 -26.90
N LEU A 963 6.30 -1.49 -26.30
CA LEU A 963 5.64 -0.38 -25.59
C LEU A 963 4.62 0.34 -26.47
N MET A 964 4.93 0.56 -27.75
CA MET A 964 4.08 1.27 -28.71
C MET A 964 3.30 0.33 -29.64
N GLU A 965 3.32 -0.98 -29.39
CA GLU A 965 2.66 -1.97 -30.24
C GLU A 965 1.13 -1.88 -30.15
N GLY A 966 0.48 -1.77 -31.31
CA GLY A 966 -0.98 -1.69 -31.42
C GLY A 966 -1.59 -0.35 -30.96
N ILE A 967 -0.79 0.70 -30.80
CA ILE A 967 -1.23 2.03 -30.36
C ILE A 967 -1.42 2.96 -31.56
N GLY A 968 -2.58 3.63 -31.65
CA GLY A 968 -2.93 4.51 -32.76
C GLY A 968 -2.32 5.91 -32.73
N TRP A 969 -1.47 6.23 -31.75
CA TRP A 969 -0.90 7.56 -31.50
C TRP A 969 -1.96 8.66 -31.32
N THR A 970 -3.09 8.32 -30.68
CA THR A 970 -4.20 9.25 -30.43
C THR A 970 -4.42 9.49 -28.95
N LEU A 971 -5.10 10.59 -28.62
CA LEU A 971 -5.47 10.93 -27.24
C LEU A 971 -6.62 10.05 -26.68
N THR A 972 -7.04 9.00 -27.41
CA THR A 972 -8.20 8.18 -27.03
C THR A 972 -7.95 7.39 -25.74
N LYS A 973 -9.01 7.19 -24.95
CA LYS A 973 -8.96 6.38 -23.73
C LYS A 973 -8.41 4.97 -23.99
N LYS A 974 -8.78 4.37 -25.12
CA LYS A 974 -8.31 3.04 -25.54
C LYS A 974 -6.79 2.98 -25.76
N ASP A 975 -6.22 3.97 -26.46
CA ASP A 975 -4.78 4.03 -26.71
C ASP A 975 -3.98 4.25 -25.41
N ARG A 976 -4.48 5.12 -24.52
CA ARG A 976 -3.87 5.34 -23.19
C ARG A 976 -3.86 4.06 -22.34
N GLU A 977 -5.00 3.38 -22.23
CA GLU A 977 -5.12 2.12 -21.50
C GLU A 977 -4.23 1.04 -22.12
N ARG A 978 -4.16 0.97 -23.46
CA ARG A 978 -3.28 0.03 -24.15
C ARG A 978 -1.81 0.29 -23.85
N PHE A 979 -1.37 1.55 -23.84
CA PHE A 979 0.00 1.91 -23.45
C PHE A 979 0.30 1.45 -22.02
N SER A 980 -0.59 1.75 -21.07
CA SER A 980 -0.44 1.32 -19.67
C SER A 980 -0.33 -0.20 -19.55
N HIS A 981 -1.14 -0.96 -20.31
CA HIS A 981 -1.03 -2.42 -20.38
C HIS A 981 0.29 -2.90 -21.00
N ASN A 982 0.77 -2.24 -22.06
CA ASN A 982 2.05 -2.57 -22.68
C ASN A 982 3.23 -2.31 -21.71
N VAL A 983 3.19 -1.23 -20.92
CA VAL A 983 4.19 -0.96 -19.87
C VAL A 983 4.20 -2.07 -18.81
N LEU A 984 3.02 -2.51 -18.36
CA LEU A 984 2.92 -3.64 -17.43
C LEU A 984 3.44 -4.94 -18.04
N ALA A 985 3.14 -5.21 -19.32
CA ALA A 985 3.62 -6.38 -20.04
C ALA A 985 5.15 -6.35 -20.20
N PHE A 986 5.71 -5.20 -20.59
CA PHE A 986 7.15 -4.95 -20.68
C PHE A 986 7.86 -5.25 -19.36
N ARG A 987 7.31 -4.79 -18.23
CA ARG A 987 7.87 -5.05 -16.90
C ARG A 987 7.75 -6.52 -16.51
N ARG A 988 6.66 -7.19 -16.86
CA ARG A 988 6.55 -8.65 -16.71
C ARG A 988 7.61 -9.39 -17.54
N GLU A 989 7.84 -8.98 -18.78
CA GLU A 989 8.83 -9.61 -19.67
C GLU A 989 10.27 -9.43 -19.16
N LEU A 990 10.63 -8.23 -18.69
CA LEU A 990 11.91 -7.97 -18.03
C LEU A 990 12.09 -8.85 -16.79
N ASN A 991 11.05 -8.98 -15.97
CA ASN A 991 11.08 -9.81 -14.77
C ASN A 991 11.19 -11.31 -15.10
N MET A 992 10.43 -11.80 -16.08
CA MET A 992 10.46 -13.20 -16.51
C MET A 992 11.81 -13.60 -17.07
N ASN A 993 12.46 -12.72 -17.84
CA ASN A 993 13.77 -12.98 -18.44
C ASN A 993 14.95 -12.56 -17.54
N GLN A 994 14.68 -12.06 -16.32
CA GLN A 994 15.67 -11.59 -15.35
C GLN A 994 16.59 -10.47 -15.87
N ILE A 995 16.10 -9.65 -16.80
CA ILE A 995 16.88 -8.59 -17.43
C ILE A 995 16.68 -7.28 -16.68
N THR A 996 17.77 -6.75 -16.13
CA THR A 996 17.83 -5.37 -15.62
C THR A 996 18.48 -4.49 -16.68
N LEU A 997 17.78 -3.43 -17.08
CA LEU A 997 18.30 -2.44 -18.03
C LEU A 997 19.29 -1.51 -17.34
N THR A 998 20.37 -1.19 -18.04
CA THR A 998 21.38 -0.23 -17.55
C THR A 998 20.93 1.20 -17.89
N PRO A 999 20.87 2.12 -16.91
CA PRO A 999 20.55 3.52 -17.19
C PRO A 999 21.68 4.22 -17.96
N PRO A 1000 21.37 5.15 -18.88
CA PRO A 1000 22.39 5.99 -19.52
C PRO A 1000 22.99 6.98 -18.50
N PRO A 1001 24.27 7.39 -18.68
CA PRO A 1001 24.94 8.31 -17.76
C PRO A 1001 24.28 9.69 -17.73
N SER A 1002 24.11 10.28 -16.54
CA SER A 1002 23.39 11.54 -16.31
C SER A 1002 24.01 12.77 -17.01
N SER A 1003 25.27 12.70 -17.45
CA SER A 1003 25.90 13.74 -18.29
C SER A 1003 25.31 13.83 -19.71
N SER A 1004 24.59 12.81 -20.17
CA SER A 1004 23.91 12.76 -21.48
C SER A 1004 22.59 13.54 -21.54
N HIS A 1005 22.07 14.03 -20.40
CA HIS A 1005 20.88 14.91 -20.36
C HIS A 1005 21.09 16.20 -21.18
N SER A 1006 22.34 16.62 -21.39
CA SER A 1006 22.72 17.77 -22.21
C SER A 1006 22.69 17.53 -23.73
N MET A 1007 22.63 16.27 -24.20
CA MET A 1007 22.66 15.95 -25.64
C MET A 1007 21.29 16.03 -26.34
N LEU A 1008 20.22 16.19 -25.57
CA LEU A 1008 18.83 16.25 -26.05
C LEU A 1008 18.22 17.65 -25.96
N SER A 1009 19.00 18.66 -25.55
CA SER A 1009 18.59 20.06 -25.67
C SER A 1009 18.45 20.42 -27.16
N PRO A 1010 17.30 20.96 -27.60
CA PRO A 1010 17.24 21.56 -28.92
C PRO A 1010 18.22 22.74 -28.95
N LEU A 1011 19.02 22.81 -30.01
CA LEU A 1011 19.66 24.07 -30.42
C LEU A 1011 18.60 25.13 -30.68
#